data_AF-A0AA39LNR5-F1
#
_entry.id   AF-A0AA39LNR5-F1
#
_cell.length_a   1.000
_cell.length_b   1.000
_cell.length_c   1.000
_cell.angle_alpha   90.00
_cell.angle_beta   90.00
_cell.angle_gamma   90.00
#
_symmetry.space_group_name_H-M   'P 1'
#
loop_
_entity.id
_entity.type
_entity.pdbx_description
1 polymer ?
#
loop_
_entity_poly.entity_id
_entity_poly.type
_entity_poly.pdbx_seq_one_letter_code
_entity_poly.pdbx_strand_id
1 'polypeptide(L)'
;MSLNGHLAFCQLFSLETVAVPNPIDGRKQKRKMALKEGVMEELVEKKGFDVIAEVSNLGKVDLAATKNVVDGVLTSRLDSFERERNLCQPPVSMDGIGLLVNDTSRLDRSLLSHMRMLKQNEGSLISTNDVLEFDSAKAKADKLVEIVKAKITWAAAFREASTTSKNDQNEMYGKLVTLQRCHNVLSKYSKQAERDTAFEKMKDEFLSWYSPAVLFAIEDQDMAQLETLRERFHVLNRINVFETSLGAFARNKIKVFLEQMFDPEAGKYDLRRILQEVFIIWKSSKRIAEQFLEERGSQAIAENLLDGVNAQWERISENLLIETSSDQDPLQVTHRIANKCAEHEAFVREQGDEHIHAVCSSITSRLLDILSDGYTKQVTSVLLASVNRIHQPERASRSRHTWIIVFIEDLFSLIRQLIEEAEATFGARYFAHIVPSVELALKEFCSLVKNNDLLGMEKEQNEVRLRKTVQENTEDKISAICVTGYLLSGVDEINDYLAESAKQYKVSENFLIANRNLLESLNREVLDCKADSMAISIIYHMGEEMAELKKQSVSSDAVESLMNSLPSFSTPPHSYITSVGHGLLHQMNTIASYLTDRNFVSAILNAADSEVSEEESDVWLLNKVGTAVMRAFYANVGDVSSLPPELARQFHADIVFLSEAMVDLRLKPIPEIVDLTKRLVDRTNV
;
A
#
# COMPACT_ATOMS: atom_id res chain seq x y z
N MET A 1 -31.02 -44.21 -8.17
CA MET A 1 -32.30 -43.47 -8.06
C MET A 1 -31.94 -42.07 -7.59
N SER A 2 -32.20 -40.96 -8.25
CA SER A 2 -32.66 -40.56 -9.60
C SER A 2 -32.35 -39.05 -9.63
N LEU A 3 -31.52 -38.56 -10.56
CA LEU A 3 -31.92 -37.79 -11.77
C LEU A 3 -32.60 -36.46 -11.39
N ASN A 4 -32.09 -35.27 -11.72
CA ASN A 4 -31.94 -34.59 -13.03
C ASN A 4 -32.49 -33.16 -12.81
N GLY A 5 -32.17 -32.07 -13.52
CA GLY A 5 -31.49 -31.83 -14.79
C GLY A 5 -32.00 -30.51 -15.39
N HIS A 6 -31.33 -30.06 -16.48
CA HIS A 6 -31.63 -28.95 -17.42
C HIS A 6 -31.20 -27.53 -16.98
N LEU A 7 -30.31 -26.79 -17.63
CA LEU A 7 -29.74 -26.70 -19.00
C LEU A 7 -30.68 -26.29 -20.15
N ALA A 8 -30.32 -25.11 -20.72
CA ALA A 8 -30.53 -24.58 -22.08
C ALA A 8 -31.88 -23.89 -22.43
N PHE A 9 -31.87 -22.64 -22.92
CA PHE A 9 -31.71 -22.30 -24.35
C PHE A 9 -31.73 -20.79 -24.64
N CYS A 10 -31.16 -20.45 -25.79
CA CYS A 10 -30.91 -19.15 -26.40
C CYS A 10 -32.12 -18.47 -27.10
N GLN A 11 -31.96 -17.14 -27.29
CA GLN A 11 -32.16 -16.35 -28.54
C GLN A 11 -33.53 -15.70 -28.93
N LEU A 12 -33.41 -14.36 -29.15
CA LEU A 12 -33.76 -13.56 -30.35
C LEU A 12 -35.06 -12.73 -30.45
N PHE A 13 -34.89 -11.56 -31.10
CA PHE A 13 -35.83 -10.59 -31.72
C PHE A 13 -36.52 -9.56 -30.79
N SER A 14 -36.68 -8.25 -31.06
CA SER A 14 -36.54 -7.33 -32.22
C SER A 14 -36.33 -5.88 -31.67
N LEU A 15 -35.53 -4.97 -32.25
CA LEU A 15 -35.78 -4.11 -33.42
C LEU A 15 -37.16 -3.42 -33.48
N GLU A 16 -37.18 -2.11 -33.18
CA GLU A 16 -38.17 -1.16 -33.71
C GLU A 16 -37.49 -0.12 -34.60
N THR A 17 -38.08 0.01 -35.79
CA THR A 17 -37.80 0.90 -36.90
C THR A 17 -38.65 2.17 -36.84
N VAL A 18 -38.24 3.22 -37.57
CA VAL A 18 -39.02 4.19 -38.40
C VAL A 18 -38.11 5.43 -38.57
N ALA A 19 -37.85 6.07 -39.73
CA ALA A 19 -38.45 6.11 -41.06
C ALA A 19 -37.40 6.59 -42.09
N VAL A 20 -37.68 6.34 -43.38
CA VAL A 20 -37.07 6.96 -44.57
C VAL A 20 -38.13 7.92 -45.17
N PRO A 21 -37.77 9.03 -45.84
CA PRO A 21 -37.61 8.97 -47.31
C PRO A 21 -36.43 9.81 -47.88
N ASN A 22 -35.85 9.30 -48.97
CA ASN A 22 -35.01 10.00 -49.97
C ASN A 22 -35.77 11.21 -50.61
N PRO A 23 -35.15 12.18 -51.33
CA PRO A 23 -34.18 11.92 -52.42
C PRO A 23 -33.12 13.02 -52.82
N ILE A 24 -32.13 12.58 -53.62
CA ILE A 24 -31.44 13.25 -54.75
C ILE A 24 -30.47 14.46 -54.53
N ASP A 25 -29.31 14.32 -55.20
CA ASP A 25 -28.32 15.30 -55.72
C ASP A 25 -27.23 15.96 -54.83
N GLY A 26 -25.98 15.72 -55.25
CA GLY A 26 -25.11 16.82 -55.69
C GLY A 26 -24.02 17.35 -54.75
N ARG A 27 -22.76 17.01 -55.10
CA ARG A 27 -21.50 17.78 -54.93
C ARG A 27 -20.76 17.80 -53.57
N LYS A 28 -19.55 17.22 -53.64
CA LYS A 28 -18.24 17.68 -53.13
C LYS A 28 -18.19 18.42 -51.76
N GLN A 29 -17.60 17.78 -50.74
CA GLN A 29 -16.45 18.36 -50.00
C GLN A 29 -15.79 17.38 -49.01
N LYS A 30 -14.47 17.22 -49.19
CA LYS A 30 -13.38 16.99 -48.21
C LYS A 30 -13.69 16.22 -46.91
N ARG A 31 -13.31 14.93 -46.88
CA ARG A 31 -12.93 14.22 -45.64
C ARG A 31 -11.40 14.22 -45.52
N LYS A 32 -10.88 14.92 -44.50
CA LYS A 32 -9.56 14.65 -43.91
C LYS A 32 -9.65 13.30 -43.21
N MET A 33 -8.87 12.31 -43.65
CA MET A 33 -8.51 11.17 -42.81
C MET A 33 -7.15 11.46 -42.20
N ALA A 34 -7.10 11.51 -40.88
CA ALA A 34 -5.87 11.46 -40.11
C ALA A 34 -5.31 10.02 -40.21
N LEU A 35 -4.15 9.89 -40.84
CA LEU A 35 -3.32 8.68 -40.75
C LEU A 35 -2.56 8.75 -39.42
N LYS A 36 -2.64 7.66 -38.64
CA LYS A 36 -1.91 7.48 -37.39
C LYS A 36 -0.40 7.41 -37.66
N GLU A 37 0.38 8.11 -36.84
CA GLU A 37 1.84 8.27 -36.91
C GLU A 37 2.67 6.98 -36.78
N GLY A 38 2.07 5.83 -36.43
CA GLY A 38 2.81 4.59 -36.19
C GLY A 38 3.27 3.79 -37.43
N VAL A 39 3.04 4.26 -38.66
CA VAL A 39 3.43 3.54 -39.90
C VAL A 39 4.68 4.15 -40.55
N MET A 40 5.09 5.36 -40.16
CA MET A 40 6.30 6.00 -40.70
C MET A 40 7.58 5.60 -39.95
N GLU A 41 7.50 5.33 -38.65
CA GLU A 41 8.67 4.91 -37.84
C GLU A 41 9.14 3.50 -38.22
N GLU A 42 8.23 2.61 -38.62
CA GLU A 42 8.56 1.23 -39.03
C GLU A 42 9.27 1.14 -40.41
N LEU A 43 9.27 2.23 -41.20
CA LEU A 43 9.97 2.31 -42.49
C LEU A 43 11.37 2.93 -42.40
N VAL A 44 11.67 3.63 -41.30
CA VAL A 44 12.98 4.29 -41.08
C VAL A 44 14.00 3.34 -40.45
N GLU A 45 13.55 2.31 -39.73
CA GLU A 45 14.45 1.32 -39.12
C GLU A 45 15.04 0.28 -40.10
N LYS A 46 14.53 0.17 -41.34
CA LYS A 46 14.91 -0.91 -42.27
C LYS A 46 15.89 -0.56 -43.37
N LYS A 47 16.36 0.68 -43.47
CA LYS A 47 17.49 1.05 -44.34
C LYS A 47 18.26 2.20 -43.68
N GLY A 48 19.48 1.95 -43.22
CA GLY A 48 20.36 2.95 -42.62
C GLY A 48 20.60 4.15 -43.54
N PHE A 49 19.76 5.17 -43.40
CA PHE A 49 19.79 6.43 -44.13
C PHE A 49 19.78 7.56 -43.09
N ASP A 50 20.94 8.16 -42.87
CA ASP A 50 21.10 9.28 -41.93
C ASP A 50 20.69 10.59 -42.61
N VAL A 51 19.41 10.93 -42.49
CA VAL A 51 18.79 12.12 -43.09
C VAL A 51 19.39 13.42 -42.54
N ILE A 52 20.02 13.39 -41.37
CA ILE A 52 20.56 14.60 -40.70
C ILE A 52 21.90 15.00 -41.31
N ALA A 53 22.68 14.05 -41.83
CA ALA A 53 23.95 14.29 -42.52
C ALA A 53 23.79 14.84 -43.95
N GLU A 54 22.66 14.57 -44.62
CA GLU A 54 22.44 15.00 -46.01
C GLU A 54 21.73 16.36 -46.10
N VAL A 55 20.91 16.71 -45.11
CA VAL A 55 20.23 18.02 -45.02
C VAL A 55 21.19 19.14 -44.63
N SER A 56 22.32 18.82 -43.99
CA SER A 56 23.37 19.78 -43.63
C SER A 56 24.28 20.18 -44.81
N ASN A 57 24.21 19.47 -45.95
CA ASN A 57 25.03 19.73 -47.14
C ASN A 57 24.32 20.52 -48.27
N LEU A 58 23.02 20.84 -48.14
CA LEU A 58 22.31 21.68 -49.11
C LEU A 58 22.40 23.16 -48.76
N GLY A 59 23.63 23.68 -48.80
CA GLY A 59 23.91 25.11 -48.78
C GLY A 59 23.52 25.79 -50.10
N LYS A 60 22.49 26.63 -50.05
CA LYS A 60 22.20 27.75 -50.98
C LYS A 60 22.21 27.40 -52.49
N VAL A 61 21.18 26.73 -52.98
CA VAL A 61 20.83 26.80 -54.41
C VAL A 61 20.10 28.11 -54.67
N ASP A 62 20.71 28.98 -55.47
CA ASP A 62 20.15 30.26 -55.92
C ASP A 62 18.95 30.02 -56.85
N LEU A 63 17.74 30.09 -56.27
CA LEU A 63 16.46 29.89 -56.97
C LEU A 63 16.29 30.81 -58.20
N ALA A 64 16.95 31.97 -58.24
CA ALA A 64 16.89 32.85 -59.41
C ALA A 64 17.69 32.27 -60.59
N ALA A 65 18.84 31.65 -60.33
CA ALA A 65 19.64 31.01 -61.35
C ALA A 65 18.93 29.77 -61.93
N THR A 66 18.28 28.96 -61.08
CA THR A 66 17.51 27.78 -61.54
C THR A 66 16.29 28.19 -62.37
N LYS A 67 15.61 29.28 -61.98
CA LYS A 67 14.48 29.82 -62.75
C LYS A 67 14.90 30.31 -64.14
N ASN A 68 16.02 31.02 -64.24
CA ASN A 68 16.53 31.51 -65.52
C ASN A 68 16.93 30.37 -66.48
N VAL A 69 17.46 29.26 -65.94
CA VAL A 69 17.76 28.07 -66.75
C VAL A 69 16.48 27.41 -67.26
N VAL A 70 15.47 27.28 -66.41
CA VAL A 70 14.17 26.70 -66.80
C VAL A 70 13.45 27.57 -67.83
N ASP A 71 13.42 28.89 -67.62
CA ASP A 71 12.80 29.83 -68.55
C ASP A 71 13.54 29.85 -69.91
N GLY A 72 14.87 29.71 -69.91
CA GLY A 72 15.68 29.56 -71.13
C GLY A 72 15.43 28.25 -71.89
N VAL A 73 15.23 27.13 -71.19
CA VAL A 73 14.87 25.85 -71.80
C VAL A 73 13.45 25.89 -72.38
N LEU A 74 12.51 26.53 -71.69
CA LEU A 74 11.13 26.68 -72.15
C LEU A 74 11.02 27.57 -73.38
N THR A 75 11.72 28.71 -73.42
CA THR A 75 11.77 29.58 -74.60
C THR A 75 12.42 28.90 -75.80
N SER A 76 13.52 28.17 -75.60
CA SER A 76 14.16 27.38 -76.65
C SER A 76 13.23 26.30 -77.23
N ARG A 77 12.45 25.63 -76.37
CA ARG A 77 11.41 24.66 -76.78
C ARG A 77 10.27 25.32 -77.54
N LEU A 78 9.86 26.53 -77.15
CA LEU A 78 8.78 27.27 -77.80
C LEU A 78 9.20 27.74 -79.20
N ASP A 79 10.42 28.25 -79.35
CA ASP A 79 11.02 28.61 -80.65
C ASP A 79 11.18 27.40 -81.58
N SER A 80 11.53 26.24 -81.02
CA SER A 80 11.59 24.98 -81.77
C SER A 80 10.21 24.55 -82.25
N PHE A 81 9.19 24.71 -81.41
CA PHE A 81 7.81 24.35 -81.73
C PHE A 81 7.18 25.30 -82.75
N GLU A 82 7.47 26.60 -82.69
CA GLU A 82 7.03 27.56 -83.70
C GLU A 82 7.73 27.35 -85.05
N ARG A 83 9.01 26.96 -85.06
CA ARG A 83 9.71 26.56 -86.28
C ARG A 83 9.14 25.28 -86.90
N GLU A 84 8.83 24.26 -86.10
CA GLU A 84 8.17 23.05 -86.58
C GLU A 84 6.76 23.33 -87.09
N ARG A 85 6.00 24.21 -86.42
CA ARG A 85 4.66 24.63 -86.87
C ARG A 85 4.69 25.39 -88.19
N ASN A 86 5.71 26.23 -88.42
CA ASN A 86 5.86 26.99 -89.67
C ASN A 86 6.39 26.12 -90.83
N LEU A 87 7.02 24.98 -90.55
CA LEU A 87 7.36 23.95 -91.55
C LEU A 87 6.15 23.11 -91.99
N CYS A 88 5.04 23.12 -91.22
CA CYS A 88 3.84 22.34 -91.48
C CYS A 88 2.69 23.11 -92.18
N GLN A 89 2.98 24.21 -92.89
CA GLN A 89 2.05 24.77 -93.87
C GLN A 89 2.53 24.46 -95.31
N PRO A 90 1.95 23.46 -95.99
CA PRO A 90 2.19 23.29 -97.43
C PRO A 90 1.41 24.36 -98.23
N PRO A 91 1.96 24.85 -99.36
CA PRO A 91 1.19 25.65 -100.30
C PRO A 91 0.08 24.76 -100.89
N VAL A 92 -1.14 25.26 -100.85
CA VAL A 92 -2.32 24.58 -101.41
C VAL A 92 -2.12 24.41 -102.93
N SER A 93 -1.94 23.16 -103.37
CA SER A 93 -2.23 22.79 -104.76
C SER A 93 -3.22 21.62 -104.76
N MET A 94 -4.32 21.80 -105.50
CA MET A 94 -5.51 20.94 -105.48
C MET A 94 -5.27 19.49 -105.95
N ASP A 95 -4.12 19.18 -106.56
CA ASP A 95 -3.83 17.85 -107.10
C ASP A 95 -3.34 16.85 -106.02
N GLY A 96 -2.85 17.33 -104.87
CA GLY A 96 -2.39 16.47 -103.77
C GLY A 96 -3.51 15.83 -102.94
N ILE A 97 -4.71 16.42 -102.94
CA ILE A 97 -5.84 15.95 -102.13
C ILE A 97 -6.40 14.63 -102.69
N GLY A 98 -6.40 14.44 -104.01
CA GLY A 98 -6.85 13.19 -104.63
C GLY A 98 -5.96 11.98 -104.30
N LEU A 99 -4.65 12.20 -104.19
CA LEU A 99 -3.70 11.17 -103.76
C LEU A 99 -3.85 10.87 -102.25
N LEU A 100 -4.04 11.89 -101.42
CA LEU A 100 -4.28 11.73 -99.98
C LEU A 100 -5.58 10.99 -99.67
N VAL A 101 -6.65 11.15 -100.46
CA VAL A 101 -7.90 10.38 -100.32
C VAL A 101 -7.69 8.90 -100.70
N ASN A 102 -6.88 8.63 -101.73
CA ASN A 102 -6.51 7.26 -102.09
C ASN A 102 -5.59 6.61 -101.05
N ASP A 103 -4.66 7.36 -100.48
CA ASP A 103 -3.76 6.86 -99.45
C ASP A 103 -4.48 6.69 -98.11
N THR A 104 -5.39 7.59 -97.74
CA THR A 104 -6.24 7.39 -96.54
C THR A 104 -7.19 6.21 -96.72
N SER A 105 -7.81 6.01 -97.89
CA SER A 105 -8.65 4.83 -98.11
C SER A 105 -7.87 3.52 -98.26
N ARG A 106 -6.59 3.57 -98.66
CA ARG A 106 -5.65 2.44 -98.54
C ARG A 106 -5.26 2.18 -97.10
N LEU A 107 -4.99 3.23 -96.34
CA LEU A 107 -4.66 3.15 -94.92
C LEU A 107 -5.85 2.57 -94.14
N ASP A 108 -7.07 3.00 -94.44
CA ASP A 108 -8.29 2.54 -93.78
C ASP A 108 -8.55 1.06 -94.10
N ARG A 109 -8.31 0.63 -95.34
CA ARG A 109 -8.33 -0.80 -95.71
C ARG A 109 -7.22 -1.60 -95.03
N SER A 110 -6.02 -1.05 -94.93
CA SER A 110 -4.89 -1.67 -94.23
C SER A 110 -5.15 -1.79 -92.73
N LEU A 111 -5.76 -0.77 -92.13
CA LEU A 111 -6.09 -0.70 -90.70
C LEU A 111 -7.26 -1.61 -90.37
N LEU A 112 -8.29 -1.68 -91.22
CA LEU A 112 -9.35 -2.69 -91.12
C LEU A 112 -8.81 -4.11 -91.29
N SER A 113 -7.83 -4.31 -92.19
CA SER A 113 -7.14 -5.59 -92.36
C SER A 113 -6.31 -5.94 -91.13
N HIS A 114 -5.56 -4.99 -90.56
CA HIS A 114 -4.78 -5.16 -89.34
C HIS A 114 -5.68 -5.37 -88.12
N MET A 115 -6.82 -4.70 -88.01
CA MET A 115 -7.80 -4.92 -86.94
C MET A 115 -8.48 -6.29 -87.09
N ARG A 116 -8.76 -6.75 -88.31
CA ARG A 116 -9.20 -8.14 -88.54
C ARG A 116 -8.11 -9.14 -88.18
N MET A 117 -6.86 -8.86 -88.53
CA MET A 117 -5.72 -9.71 -88.20
C MET A 117 -5.49 -9.75 -86.69
N LEU A 118 -5.61 -8.62 -85.99
CA LEU A 118 -5.55 -8.53 -84.53
C LEU A 118 -6.72 -9.27 -83.88
N LYS A 119 -7.95 -9.14 -84.37
CA LYS A 119 -9.10 -9.92 -83.87
C LYS A 119 -8.99 -11.42 -84.15
N GLN A 120 -8.38 -11.82 -85.27
CA GLN A 120 -8.05 -13.22 -85.53
C GLN A 120 -6.90 -13.72 -84.65
N ASN A 121 -5.91 -12.86 -84.36
CA ASN A 121 -4.78 -13.16 -83.49
C ASN A 121 -5.12 -13.08 -81.99
N GLU A 122 -6.19 -12.37 -81.58
CA GLU A 122 -6.77 -12.44 -80.23
C GLU A 122 -7.27 -13.85 -79.90
N GLY A 123 -7.68 -14.63 -80.91
CA GLY A 123 -7.97 -16.06 -80.76
C GLY A 123 -6.73 -16.96 -80.72
N SER A 124 -5.53 -16.45 -81.08
CA SER A 124 -4.28 -17.22 -81.14
C SER A 124 -3.22 -16.79 -80.11
N LEU A 125 -3.44 -15.67 -79.42
CA LEU A 125 -2.65 -15.27 -78.26
C LEU A 125 -3.27 -15.95 -77.05
N ILE A 126 -2.52 -16.91 -76.47
CA ILE A 126 -2.77 -17.46 -75.14
C ILE A 126 -3.14 -16.28 -74.25
N SER A 127 -4.36 -16.28 -73.69
CA SER A 127 -4.85 -15.11 -72.99
C SER A 127 -3.89 -14.81 -71.84
N THR A 128 -3.63 -13.55 -71.51
CA THR A 128 -2.83 -13.20 -70.32
C THR A 128 -3.40 -13.85 -69.05
N ASN A 129 -4.68 -14.19 -69.05
CA ASN A 129 -5.34 -14.98 -68.03
C ASN A 129 -4.86 -16.44 -68.01
N ASP A 130 -4.69 -17.07 -69.17
CA ASP A 130 -4.17 -18.44 -69.29
C ASP A 130 -2.71 -18.51 -68.81
N VAL A 131 -1.88 -17.49 -69.10
CA VAL A 131 -0.50 -17.41 -68.59
C VAL A 131 -0.48 -17.29 -67.06
N LEU A 132 -1.36 -16.47 -66.48
CA LEU A 132 -1.49 -16.35 -65.03
C LEU A 132 -2.04 -17.65 -64.40
N GLU A 133 -2.93 -18.36 -65.09
CA GLU A 133 -3.39 -19.68 -64.70
C GLU A 133 -2.26 -20.73 -64.78
N PHE A 134 -1.42 -20.68 -65.81
CA PHE A 134 -0.23 -21.53 -65.93
C PHE A 134 0.80 -21.23 -64.85
N ASP A 135 1.06 -19.97 -64.51
CA ASP A 135 1.96 -19.60 -63.42
C ASP A 135 1.40 -19.99 -62.05
N SER A 136 0.09 -19.85 -61.85
CA SER A 136 -0.62 -20.33 -60.66
C SER A 136 -0.57 -21.86 -60.55
N ALA A 137 -0.78 -22.57 -61.67
CA ALA A 137 -0.68 -24.02 -61.75
C ALA A 137 0.75 -24.50 -61.53
N LYS A 138 1.75 -23.81 -62.06
CA LYS A 138 3.18 -24.07 -61.83
C LYS A 138 3.55 -23.85 -60.37
N ALA A 139 3.15 -22.74 -59.76
CA ALA A 139 3.37 -22.49 -58.35
C ALA A 139 2.69 -23.53 -57.45
N LYS A 140 1.50 -24.02 -57.83
CA LYS A 140 0.83 -25.14 -57.15
C LYS A 140 1.59 -26.45 -57.36
N ALA A 141 2.08 -26.73 -58.57
CA ALA A 141 2.85 -27.92 -58.88
C ALA A 141 4.20 -27.94 -58.13
N ASP A 142 4.91 -26.82 -58.07
CA ASP A 142 6.17 -26.66 -57.33
C ASP A 142 5.95 -26.89 -55.83
N LYS A 143 4.87 -26.36 -55.26
CA LYS A 143 4.47 -26.65 -53.87
C LYS A 143 4.15 -28.13 -53.66
N LEU A 144 3.46 -28.76 -54.61
CA LEU A 144 3.10 -30.17 -54.51
C LEU A 144 4.33 -31.07 -54.62
N VAL A 145 5.29 -30.72 -55.49
CA VAL A 145 6.60 -31.36 -55.60
C VAL A 145 7.40 -31.19 -54.30
N GLU A 146 7.39 -30.01 -53.70
CA GLU A 146 8.05 -29.75 -52.40
C GLU A 146 7.46 -30.62 -51.29
N ILE A 147 6.12 -30.71 -51.19
CA ILE A 147 5.44 -31.54 -50.20
C ILE A 147 5.72 -33.04 -50.43
N VAL A 148 5.66 -33.50 -51.69
CA VAL A 148 5.93 -34.91 -52.03
C VAL A 148 7.37 -35.28 -51.72
N LYS A 149 8.34 -34.42 -52.08
CA LYS A 149 9.74 -34.61 -51.72
C LYS A 149 9.93 -34.65 -50.21
N ALA A 150 9.38 -33.67 -49.47
CA ALA A 150 9.45 -33.65 -48.01
C ALA A 150 8.85 -34.91 -47.37
N LYS A 151 7.75 -35.44 -47.91
CA LYS A 151 7.11 -36.67 -47.41
C LYS A 151 7.94 -37.92 -47.67
N ILE A 152 8.56 -38.04 -48.85
CA ILE A 152 9.46 -39.16 -49.19
C ILE A 152 10.72 -39.09 -48.32
N THR A 153 11.35 -37.92 -48.23
CA THR A 153 12.55 -37.71 -47.42
C THR A 153 12.28 -37.92 -45.93
N TRP A 154 11.13 -37.48 -45.41
CA TRP A 154 10.70 -37.77 -44.05
C TRP A 154 10.59 -39.28 -43.79
N ALA A 155 9.90 -40.02 -44.65
CA ALA A 155 9.69 -41.46 -44.47
C ALA A 155 10.98 -42.28 -44.59
N ALA A 156 11.97 -41.81 -45.35
CA ALA A 156 13.30 -42.39 -45.40
C ALA A 156 14.11 -42.06 -44.13
N ALA A 157 14.24 -40.76 -43.82
CA ALA A 157 15.02 -40.29 -42.68
C ALA A 157 14.47 -40.77 -41.33
N PHE A 158 13.15 -40.93 -41.19
CA PHE A 158 12.52 -41.40 -39.96
C PHE A 158 12.78 -42.89 -39.72
N ARG A 159 12.76 -43.70 -40.79
CA ARG A 159 13.14 -45.12 -40.71
C ARG A 159 14.59 -45.27 -40.34
N GLU A 160 15.46 -44.50 -40.99
CA GLU A 160 16.91 -44.51 -40.71
C GLU A 160 17.18 -44.09 -39.26
N ALA A 161 16.63 -42.95 -38.80
CA ALA A 161 16.78 -42.47 -37.43
C ALA A 161 16.24 -43.43 -36.36
N SER A 162 15.21 -44.23 -36.68
CA SER A 162 14.68 -45.26 -35.78
C SER A 162 15.57 -46.51 -35.70
N THR A 163 16.49 -46.70 -36.66
CA THR A 163 17.41 -47.84 -36.74
C THR A 163 18.86 -47.49 -36.37
N THR A 164 19.20 -46.20 -36.33
CA THR A 164 20.54 -45.73 -35.96
C THR A 164 20.86 -46.11 -34.51
N SER A 165 22.04 -46.69 -34.30
CA SER A 165 22.56 -47.03 -32.97
C SER A 165 22.73 -45.78 -32.10
N LYS A 166 22.45 -45.88 -30.79
CA LYS A 166 22.61 -44.79 -29.81
C LYS A 166 24.03 -44.20 -29.75
N ASN A 167 25.03 -44.87 -30.32
CA ASN A 167 26.43 -44.45 -30.29
C ASN A 167 26.83 -43.49 -31.43
N ASP A 168 26.10 -43.41 -32.54
CA ASP A 168 26.46 -42.57 -33.69
C ASP A 168 25.74 -41.22 -33.66
N GLN A 169 26.10 -40.38 -32.69
CA GLN A 169 25.42 -39.11 -32.41
C GLN A 169 25.48 -38.09 -33.56
N ASN A 170 26.59 -38.05 -34.31
CA ASN A 170 26.73 -37.12 -35.45
C ASN A 170 25.82 -37.52 -36.63
N GLU A 171 25.67 -38.83 -36.86
CA GLU A 171 24.76 -39.34 -37.90
C GLU A 171 23.31 -39.08 -37.49
N MET A 172 22.97 -39.37 -36.23
CA MET A 172 21.64 -39.08 -35.67
C MET A 172 21.28 -37.59 -35.75
N TYR A 173 22.22 -36.69 -35.45
CA TYR A 173 22.03 -35.24 -35.62
C TYR A 173 21.68 -34.88 -37.06
N GLY A 174 22.47 -35.35 -38.04
CA GLY A 174 22.21 -35.08 -39.46
C GLY A 174 20.83 -35.56 -39.92
N LYS A 175 20.37 -36.72 -39.42
CA LYS A 175 19.01 -37.23 -39.70
C LYS A 175 17.93 -36.39 -39.02
N LEU A 176 18.13 -35.98 -37.77
CA LEU A 176 17.19 -35.12 -37.04
C LEU A 176 17.05 -33.72 -37.67
N VAL A 177 18.14 -33.13 -38.15
CA VAL A 177 18.09 -31.87 -38.92
C VAL A 177 17.29 -32.03 -40.20
N THR A 178 17.49 -33.14 -40.91
CA THR A 178 16.75 -33.45 -42.15
C THR A 178 15.27 -33.66 -41.86
N LEU A 179 14.94 -34.35 -40.77
CA LEU A 179 13.58 -34.51 -40.27
C LEU A 179 12.98 -33.14 -39.89
N GLN A 180 13.67 -32.29 -39.13
CA GLN A 180 13.16 -30.97 -38.74
C GLN A 180 12.86 -30.08 -39.96
N ARG A 181 13.71 -30.10 -40.99
CA ARG A 181 13.44 -29.40 -42.27
C ARG A 181 12.18 -29.92 -42.95
N CYS A 182 12.02 -31.24 -43.02
CA CYS A 182 10.83 -31.87 -43.58
C CYS A 182 9.57 -31.57 -42.74
N HIS A 183 9.68 -31.57 -41.42
CA HIS A 183 8.59 -31.22 -40.50
C HIS A 183 8.14 -29.77 -40.69
N ASN A 184 9.08 -28.82 -40.82
CA ASN A 184 8.76 -27.40 -41.06
C ASN A 184 7.97 -27.17 -42.36
N VAL A 185 8.17 -28.04 -43.37
CA VAL A 185 7.39 -28.01 -44.62
C VAL A 185 6.05 -28.72 -44.42
N LEU A 186 6.04 -29.93 -43.88
CA LEU A 186 4.84 -30.78 -43.77
C LEU A 186 3.81 -30.23 -42.77
N SER A 187 4.24 -29.63 -41.66
CA SER A 187 3.36 -29.10 -40.61
C SER A 187 2.45 -27.97 -41.10
N LYS A 188 2.83 -27.25 -42.16
CA LYS A 188 2.03 -26.20 -42.81
C LYS A 188 0.84 -26.74 -43.60
N TYR A 189 0.88 -28.02 -44.00
CA TYR A 189 -0.11 -28.61 -44.92
C TYR A 189 -0.87 -29.80 -44.32
N SER A 190 -0.33 -30.46 -43.29
CA SER A 190 -0.98 -31.62 -42.65
C SER A 190 -0.53 -31.72 -41.19
N LYS A 191 -1.48 -31.71 -40.24
CA LYS A 191 -1.20 -32.05 -38.83
C LYS A 191 -1.38 -33.56 -38.63
N GLN A 192 -0.31 -34.26 -38.25
CA GLN A 192 -0.36 -35.69 -37.91
C GLN A 192 0.17 -35.88 -36.50
N ALA A 193 -0.74 -35.78 -35.52
CA ALA A 193 -0.42 -35.72 -34.09
C ALA A 193 0.53 -36.85 -33.63
N GLU A 194 0.29 -38.11 -34.05
CA GLU A 194 1.14 -39.24 -33.65
C GLU A 194 2.57 -39.14 -34.20
N ARG A 195 2.74 -38.71 -35.45
CA ARG A 195 4.08 -38.54 -36.06
C ARG A 195 4.83 -37.39 -35.42
N ASP A 196 4.13 -36.31 -35.12
CA ASP A 196 4.70 -35.16 -34.45
C ASP A 196 5.17 -35.56 -33.05
N THR A 197 4.33 -36.26 -32.26
CA THR A 197 4.74 -36.73 -30.91
C THR A 197 5.95 -37.67 -30.92
N ALA A 198 6.04 -38.60 -31.87
CA ALA A 198 7.17 -39.53 -31.95
C ALA A 198 8.47 -38.80 -32.33
N PHE A 199 8.39 -37.81 -33.22
CA PHE A 199 9.55 -36.98 -33.59
C PHE A 199 9.99 -36.05 -32.47
N GLU A 200 9.04 -35.41 -31.76
CA GLU A 200 9.35 -34.59 -30.59
C GLU A 200 10.05 -35.42 -29.50
N LYS A 201 9.58 -36.64 -29.23
CA LYS A 201 10.23 -37.57 -28.29
C LYS A 201 11.65 -37.95 -28.72
N MET A 202 11.87 -38.19 -30.01
CA MET A 202 13.19 -38.53 -30.55
C MET A 202 14.18 -37.35 -30.42
N LYS A 203 13.70 -36.11 -30.55
CA LYS A 203 14.50 -34.90 -30.27
C LYS A 203 14.85 -34.79 -28.79
N ASP A 204 13.87 -35.00 -27.90
CA ASP A 204 14.10 -34.88 -26.46
C ASP A 204 15.07 -35.97 -25.94
N GLU A 205 14.96 -37.21 -26.43
CA GLU A 205 15.92 -38.28 -26.13
C GLU A 205 17.34 -37.94 -26.62
N PHE A 206 17.48 -37.41 -27.83
CA PHE A 206 18.78 -36.97 -28.35
C PHE A 206 19.38 -35.82 -27.54
N LEU A 207 18.60 -34.79 -27.25
CA LEU A 207 19.05 -33.61 -26.52
C LEU A 207 19.36 -33.90 -25.05
N SER A 208 18.72 -34.91 -24.45
CA SER A 208 19.00 -35.32 -23.07
C SER A 208 20.47 -35.71 -22.83
N TRP A 209 21.17 -36.22 -23.85
CA TRP A 209 22.61 -36.51 -23.80
C TRP A 209 23.48 -35.25 -23.78
N TYR A 210 22.98 -34.15 -24.34
CA TYR A 210 23.68 -32.87 -24.40
C TYR A 210 23.34 -31.96 -23.21
N SER A 211 22.26 -32.21 -22.47
CA SER A 211 21.91 -31.42 -21.29
C SER A 211 23.04 -31.36 -20.23
N PRO A 212 23.74 -32.45 -19.87
CA PRO A 212 24.89 -32.38 -18.97
C PRO A 212 26.06 -31.59 -19.58
N ALA A 213 26.28 -31.72 -20.90
CA ALA A 213 27.35 -30.99 -21.60
C ALA A 213 27.11 -29.47 -21.60
N VAL A 214 25.85 -29.04 -21.67
CA VAL A 214 25.49 -27.62 -21.50
C VAL A 214 25.85 -27.15 -20.09
N LEU A 215 25.53 -27.93 -19.05
CA LEU A 215 25.85 -27.56 -17.66
C LEU A 215 27.36 -27.46 -17.42
N PHE A 216 28.16 -28.42 -17.91
CA PHE A 216 29.62 -28.37 -17.80
C PHE A 216 30.22 -27.19 -18.55
N ALA A 217 29.72 -26.90 -19.76
CA ALA A 217 30.21 -25.75 -20.53
C ALA A 217 29.88 -24.40 -19.86
N ILE A 218 28.76 -24.30 -19.11
CA ILE A 218 28.45 -23.13 -18.27
C ILE A 218 29.43 -23.05 -17.08
N GLU A 219 29.73 -24.19 -16.44
CA GLU A 219 30.64 -24.26 -15.30
C GLU A 219 32.08 -23.86 -15.66
N ASP A 220 32.57 -24.38 -16.79
CA ASP A 220 33.92 -24.11 -17.33
C ASP A 220 34.02 -22.74 -18.04
N GLN A 221 32.90 -22.02 -18.18
CA GLN A 221 32.79 -20.77 -18.95
C GLN A 221 33.28 -20.90 -20.41
N ASP A 222 33.11 -22.08 -21.02
CA ASP A 222 33.50 -22.32 -22.42
C ASP A 222 32.42 -21.80 -23.38
N MET A 223 32.60 -20.55 -23.80
CA MET A 223 31.72 -19.85 -24.72
C MET A 223 31.66 -20.50 -26.11
N ALA A 224 32.75 -21.11 -26.58
CA ALA A 224 32.80 -21.71 -27.91
C ALA A 224 32.00 -23.02 -27.95
N GLN A 225 32.10 -23.82 -26.90
CA GLN A 225 31.29 -25.02 -26.74
C GLN A 225 29.81 -24.68 -26.54
N LEU A 226 29.49 -23.63 -25.77
CA LEU A 226 28.10 -23.17 -25.59
C LEU A 226 27.45 -22.69 -26.88
N GLU A 227 28.16 -21.94 -27.74
CA GLU A 227 27.61 -21.54 -29.05
C GLU A 227 27.36 -22.75 -29.94
N THR A 228 28.30 -23.70 -29.97
CA THR A 228 28.15 -24.94 -30.75
C THR A 228 26.95 -25.78 -30.26
N LEU A 229 26.72 -25.83 -28.95
CA LEU A 229 25.56 -26.49 -28.37
C LEU A 229 24.27 -25.71 -28.69
N ARG A 230 24.26 -24.39 -28.51
CA ARG A 230 23.13 -23.51 -28.85
C ARG A 230 22.66 -23.71 -30.29
N GLU A 231 23.58 -23.75 -31.25
CA GLU A 231 23.27 -23.99 -32.66
C GLU A 231 22.53 -25.33 -32.85
N ARG A 232 22.96 -26.40 -32.16
CA ARG A 232 22.30 -27.71 -32.22
C ARG A 232 20.87 -27.67 -31.68
N PHE A 233 20.65 -26.97 -30.57
CA PHE A 233 19.30 -26.77 -30.01
C PHE A 233 18.44 -25.86 -30.89
N HIS A 234 19.03 -24.84 -31.53
CA HIS A 234 18.33 -23.93 -32.44
C HIS A 234 17.86 -24.64 -33.71
N VAL A 235 18.73 -25.41 -34.36
CA VAL A 235 18.40 -26.15 -35.60
C VAL A 235 17.31 -27.20 -35.36
N LEU A 236 17.21 -27.75 -34.15
CA LEU A 236 16.17 -28.70 -33.74
C LEU A 236 14.89 -28.03 -33.20
N ASN A 237 14.80 -26.70 -33.27
CA ASN A 237 13.67 -25.91 -32.77
C ASN A 237 13.37 -26.16 -31.27
N ARG A 238 14.44 -26.21 -30.47
CA ARG A 238 14.44 -26.50 -29.03
C ARG A 238 15.24 -25.47 -28.22
N ILE A 239 15.37 -24.25 -28.74
CA ILE A 239 16.15 -23.19 -28.10
C ILE A 239 15.69 -22.91 -26.66
N ASN A 240 14.38 -22.95 -26.40
CA ASN A 240 13.80 -22.75 -25.06
C ASN A 240 14.37 -23.73 -24.02
N VAL A 241 14.73 -24.96 -24.40
CA VAL A 241 15.31 -25.95 -23.48
C VAL A 241 16.75 -25.57 -23.10
N PHE A 242 17.52 -25.05 -24.06
CA PHE A 242 18.84 -24.50 -23.80
C PHE A 242 18.75 -23.27 -22.89
N GLU A 243 17.84 -22.35 -23.18
CA GLU A 243 17.59 -21.15 -22.36
C GLU A 243 17.18 -21.51 -20.92
N THR A 244 16.30 -22.50 -20.75
CA THR A 244 15.89 -23.00 -19.43
C THR A 244 17.06 -23.63 -18.68
N SER A 245 18.03 -24.23 -19.40
CA SER A 245 19.21 -24.86 -18.79
C SER A 245 20.16 -23.84 -18.16
N LEU A 246 20.22 -22.61 -18.68
CA LEU A 246 21.00 -21.51 -18.09
C LEU A 246 20.45 -21.12 -16.70
N GLY A 247 19.13 -20.98 -16.59
CA GLY A 247 18.46 -20.74 -15.30
C GLY A 247 18.59 -21.94 -14.35
N ALA A 248 18.38 -23.14 -14.86
CA ALA A 248 18.49 -24.38 -14.08
C ALA A 248 19.89 -24.59 -13.50
N PHE A 249 20.95 -24.13 -14.19
CA PHE A 249 22.31 -24.15 -13.65
C PHE A 249 22.41 -23.33 -12.36
N ALA A 250 21.96 -22.06 -12.38
CA ALA A 250 22.00 -21.20 -11.20
C ALA A 250 21.16 -21.78 -10.05
N ARG A 251 19.96 -22.30 -10.36
CA ARG A 251 19.08 -22.99 -9.41
C ARG A 251 19.75 -24.21 -8.75
N ASN A 252 20.36 -25.07 -9.56
CA ASN A 252 20.99 -26.29 -9.04
C ASN A 252 22.25 -25.97 -8.25
N LYS A 253 23.03 -24.97 -8.67
CA LYS A 253 24.26 -24.55 -7.98
C LYS A 253 23.96 -24.02 -6.58
N ILE A 254 22.97 -23.13 -6.44
CA ILE A 254 22.59 -22.63 -5.10
C ILE A 254 21.97 -23.74 -4.25
N LYS A 255 21.19 -24.64 -4.86
CA LYS A 255 20.59 -25.78 -4.15
C LYS A 255 21.66 -26.72 -3.57
N VAL A 256 22.65 -27.12 -4.37
CA VAL A 256 23.76 -27.98 -3.92
C VAL A 256 24.57 -27.30 -2.82
N PHE A 257 24.86 -26.01 -2.98
CA PHE A 257 25.55 -25.23 -1.95
C PHE A 257 24.79 -25.21 -0.62
N LEU A 258 23.47 -24.99 -0.66
CA LEU A 258 22.63 -25.03 0.54
C LEU A 258 22.60 -26.44 1.15
N GLU A 259 22.45 -27.49 0.34
CA GLU A 259 22.49 -28.89 0.82
C GLU A 259 23.81 -29.21 1.52
N GLN A 260 24.95 -28.74 1.00
CA GLN A 260 26.27 -28.90 1.62
C GLN A 260 26.43 -28.07 2.89
N MET A 261 25.84 -26.87 2.97
CA MET A 261 25.91 -26.01 4.15
C MET A 261 25.15 -26.61 5.34
N PHE A 262 24.06 -27.32 5.07
CA PHE A 262 23.25 -27.98 6.11
C PHE A 262 23.74 -29.39 6.48
N ASP A 263 24.87 -29.84 5.93
CA ASP A 263 25.48 -31.12 6.28
C ASP A 263 26.08 -31.04 7.71
N PRO A 264 25.81 -31.99 8.63
CA PRO A 264 26.22 -31.88 10.03
C PRO A 264 27.73 -31.73 10.27
N GLU A 265 28.55 -32.14 9.29
CA GLU A 265 30.02 -32.04 9.34
C GLU A 265 30.56 -30.67 8.86
N ALA A 266 29.75 -29.86 8.16
CA ALA A 266 30.21 -28.67 7.42
C ALA A 266 30.31 -27.35 8.21
N GLY A 267 30.00 -27.37 9.52
CA GLY A 267 30.12 -26.20 10.41
C GLY A 267 28.81 -25.46 10.67
N LYS A 268 28.89 -24.36 11.45
CA LYS A 268 27.72 -23.57 11.89
C LYS A 268 27.05 -22.86 10.71
N TYR A 269 25.72 -22.82 10.72
CA TYR A 269 24.88 -22.00 9.83
C TYR A 269 25.37 -20.53 9.82
N ASP A 270 25.53 -19.95 8.63
CA ASP A 270 25.86 -18.52 8.46
C ASP A 270 25.03 -17.90 7.34
N LEU A 271 24.02 -17.11 7.74
CA LEU A 271 23.14 -16.40 6.84
C LEU A 271 23.89 -15.46 5.87
N ARG A 272 24.99 -14.83 6.32
CA ARG A 272 25.77 -13.92 5.46
C ARG A 272 26.36 -14.66 4.28
N ARG A 273 26.79 -15.90 4.49
CA ARG A 273 27.37 -16.76 3.47
C ARG A 273 26.32 -17.15 2.42
N ILE A 274 25.07 -17.41 2.82
CA ILE A 274 23.96 -17.68 1.89
C ILE A 274 23.72 -16.48 0.98
N LEU A 275 23.54 -15.29 1.58
CA LEU A 275 23.28 -14.05 0.83
C LEU A 275 24.44 -13.72 -0.14
N GLN A 276 25.68 -13.86 0.31
CA GLN A 276 26.85 -13.66 -0.54
C GLN A 276 26.93 -14.67 -1.69
N GLU A 277 26.64 -15.94 -1.45
CA GLU A 277 26.70 -16.96 -2.49
C GLU A 277 25.65 -16.74 -3.58
N VAL A 278 24.44 -16.33 -3.20
CA VAL A 278 23.39 -15.93 -4.17
C VAL A 278 23.92 -14.84 -5.11
N PHE A 279 24.58 -13.81 -4.56
CA PHE A 279 25.16 -12.74 -5.36
C PHE A 279 26.35 -13.22 -6.22
N ILE A 280 27.21 -14.10 -5.70
CA ILE A 280 28.37 -14.64 -6.43
C ILE A 280 27.92 -15.48 -7.62
N ILE A 281 26.93 -16.38 -7.43
CA ILE A 281 26.39 -17.22 -8.50
C ILE A 281 25.69 -16.37 -9.55
N TRP A 282 24.92 -15.35 -9.13
CA TRP A 282 24.35 -14.38 -10.05
C TRP A 282 25.44 -13.68 -10.87
N LYS A 283 26.47 -13.14 -10.23
CA LYS A 283 27.57 -12.42 -10.91
C LYS A 283 28.32 -13.30 -11.91
N SER A 284 28.56 -14.57 -11.59
CA SER A 284 29.24 -15.49 -12.51
C SER A 284 28.37 -15.90 -13.69
N SER A 285 27.07 -16.11 -13.45
CA SER A 285 26.14 -16.68 -14.44
C SER A 285 25.50 -15.60 -15.32
N LYS A 286 25.39 -14.37 -14.82
CA LYS A 286 24.81 -13.21 -15.52
C LYS A 286 25.51 -12.96 -16.84
N ARG A 287 26.84 -12.90 -16.87
CA ARG A 287 27.61 -12.63 -18.10
C ARG A 287 27.31 -13.63 -19.20
N ILE A 288 27.20 -14.91 -18.84
CA ILE A 288 26.87 -15.98 -19.79
C ILE A 288 25.41 -15.84 -20.24
N ALA A 289 24.49 -15.64 -19.29
CA ALA A 289 23.07 -15.51 -19.58
C ALA A 289 22.76 -14.29 -20.48
N GLU A 290 23.36 -13.12 -20.22
CA GLU A 290 23.18 -11.91 -21.04
C GLU A 290 23.67 -12.10 -22.48
N GLN A 291 24.72 -12.89 -22.69
CA GLN A 291 25.22 -13.14 -24.03
C GLN A 291 24.27 -14.02 -24.87
N PHE A 292 23.48 -14.87 -24.23
CA PHE A 292 22.58 -15.82 -24.91
C PHE A 292 21.10 -15.42 -24.87
N LEU A 293 20.68 -14.65 -23.86
CA LEU A 293 19.30 -14.23 -23.58
C LEU A 293 19.12 -12.71 -23.61
N GLU A 294 20.16 -11.96 -23.94
CA GLU A 294 20.16 -10.49 -23.97
C GLU A 294 19.69 -9.92 -22.60
N GLU A 295 18.81 -8.93 -22.61
CA GLU A 295 18.32 -8.25 -21.39
C GLU A 295 17.57 -9.21 -20.43
N ARG A 296 17.01 -10.32 -20.92
CA ARG A 296 16.28 -11.30 -20.10
C ARG A 296 17.20 -12.23 -19.32
N GLY A 297 18.51 -12.22 -19.63
CA GLY A 297 19.48 -13.10 -19.00
C GLY A 297 19.56 -12.91 -17.49
N SER A 298 19.68 -11.67 -17.02
CA SER A 298 19.78 -11.40 -15.59
C SER A 298 18.50 -11.75 -14.82
N GLN A 299 17.34 -11.37 -15.37
CA GLN A 299 16.03 -11.71 -14.80
C GLN A 299 15.87 -13.23 -14.65
N ALA A 300 16.16 -14.00 -15.71
CA ALA A 300 16.02 -15.45 -15.69
C ALA A 300 16.92 -16.11 -14.63
N ILE A 301 18.16 -15.62 -14.47
CA ILE A 301 19.07 -16.13 -13.44
C ILE A 301 18.56 -15.77 -12.04
N ALA A 302 18.14 -14.53 -11.82
CA ALA A 302 17.64 -14.06 -10.51
C ALA A 302 16.40 -14.87 -10.05
N GLU A 303 15.42 -15.07 -10.94
CA GLU A 303 14.22 -15.87 -10.65
C GLU A 303 14.57 -17.33 -10.31
N ASN A 304 15.48 -17.94 -11.07
CA ASN A 304 15.90 -19.32 -10.82
C ASN A 304 16.73 -19.48 -9.54
N LEU A 305 17.50 -18.46 -9.16
CA LEU A 305 18.19 -18.42 -7.86
C LEU A 305 17.19 -18.38 -6.71
N LEU A 306 16.15 -17.55 -6.82
CA LEU A 306 15.07 -17.49 -5.84
C LEU A 306 14.37 -18.86 -5.72
N ASP A 307 14.07 -19.53 -6.83
CA ASP A 307 13.50 -20.88 -6.83
C ASP A 307 14.41 -21.91 -6.17
N GLY A 308 15.73 -21.79 -6.35
CA GLY A 308 16.73 -22.64 -5.71
C GLY A 308 16.77 -22.45 -4.19
N VAL A 309 16.74 -21.19 -3.72
CA VAL A 309 16.65 -20.85 -2.29
C VAL A 309 15.32 -21.34 -1.71
N ASN A 310 14.21 -21.13 -2.43
CA ASN A 310 12.88 -21.57 -2.02
C ASN A 310 12.80 -23.08 -1.81
N ALA A 311 13.50 -23.86 -2.63
CA ALA A 311 13.52 -25.32 -2.50
C ALA A 311 14.18 -25.81 -1.20
N GLN A 312 14.94 -24.98 -0.49
CA GLN A 312 15.57 -25.29 0.79
C GLN A 312 15.10 -24.35 1.92
N TRP A 313 13.99 -23.63 1.71
CA TRP A 313 13.52 -22.60 2.63
C TRP A 313 13.19 -23.14 4.02
N GLU A 314 12.57 -24.32 4.10
CA GLU A 314 12.23 -24.95 5.38
C GLU A 314 13.47 -25.13 6.26
N ARG A 315 14.58 -25.64 5.69
CA ARG A 315 15.85 -25.80 6.41
C ARG A 315 16.48 -24.48 6.82
N ILE A 316 16.41 -23.46 5.95
CA ILE A 316 16.86 -22.10 6.27
C ILE A 316 16.07 -21.57 7.48
N SER A 317 14.74 -21.72 7.45
CA SER A 317 13.85 -21.24 8.50
C SER A 317 14.06 -21.95 9.84
N GLU A 318 14.23 -23.27 9.84
CA GLU A 318 14.49 -24.05 11.06
C GLU A 318 15.81 -23.65 11.71
N ASN A 319 16.89 -23.49 10.92
CA ASN A 319 18.19 -23.09 11.46
C ASN A 319 18.19 -21.65 11.98
N LEU A 320 17.47 -20.75 11.32
CA LEU A 320 17.29 -19.37 11.79
C LEU A 320 16.53 -19.31 13.13
N LEU A 321 15.50 -20.16 13.27
CA LEU A 321 14.76 -20.30 14.52
C LEU A 321 15.61 -20.93 15.65
N ILE A 322 16.50 -21.87 15.33
CA ILE A 322 17.46 -22.42 16.29
C ILE A 322 18.47 -21.35 16.74
N GLU A 323 18.98 -20.52 15.82
CA GLU A 323 19.90 -19.42 16.13
C GLU A 323 19.25 -18.40 17.07
N THR A 324 17.98 -18.06 16.83
CA THR A 324 17.20 -17.16 17.70
C THR A 324 16.76 -17.77 19.03
N SER A 325 16.70 -19.10 19.12
CA SER A 325 16.39 -19.82 20.36
C SER A 325 17.62 -20.08 21.24
N SER A 326 18.82 -19.69 20.80
CA SER A 326 20.04 -19.77 21.62
C SER A 326 20.02 -18.72 22.75
N ASP A 327 20.90 -18.85 23.76
CA ASP A 327 20.96 -18.04 25.02
C ASP A 327 21.06 -16.49 24.87
N GLN A 328 20.88 -15.93 23.67
CA GLN A 328 20.91 -14.49 23.42
C GLN A 328 19.49 -13.90 23.38
N ASP A 329 19.38 -12.62 23.76
CA ASP A 329 18.11 -11.87 23.70
C ASP A 329 17.55 -11.85 22.25
N PRO A 330 16.35 -12.41 22.00
CA PRO A 330 15.78 -12.50 20.65
C PRO A 330 15.66 -11.15 19.92
N LEU A 331 15.48 -10.05 20.65
CA LEU A 331 15.46 -8.69 20.08
C LEU A 331 16.81 -8.34 19.45
N GLN A 332 17.91 -8.58 20.18
CA GLN A 332 19.27 -8.32 19.69
C GLN A 332 19.64 -9.23 18.52
N VAL A 333 19.22 -10.50 18.55
CA VAL A 333 19.48 -11.43 17.44
C VAL A 333 18.73 -10.99 16.19
N THR A 334 17.45 -10.60 16.33
CA THR A 334 16.64 -10.07 15.21
C THR A 334 17.25 -8.81 14.63
N HIS A 335 17.66 -7.86 15.47
CA HIS A 335 18.30 -6.63 15.03
C HIS A 335 19.63 -6.88 14.31
N ARG A 336 20.47 -7.81 14.81
CA ARG A 336 21.73 -8.21 14.14
C ARG A 336 21.47 -8.84 12.78
N ILE A 337 20.45 -9.68 12.65
CA ILE A 337 20.08 -10.31 11.37
C ILE A 337 19.57 -9.25 10.40
N ALA A 338 18.72 -8.34 10.85
CA ALA A 338 18.24 -7.23 10.02
C ALA A 338 19.39 -6.34 9.53
N ASN A 339 20.33 -5.98 10.40
CA ASN A 339 21.52 -5.20 10.01
C ASN A 339 22.37 -5.93 8.96
N LYS A 340 22.62 -7.24 9.14
CA LYS A 340 23.33 -8.05 8.13
C LYS A 340 22.59 -8.06 6.78
N CYS A 341 21.25 -8.13 6.80
CA CYS A 341 20.46 -8.09 5.57
C CYS A 341 20.48 -6.70 4.93
N ALA A 342 20.35 -5.63 5.70
CA ALA A 342 20.41 -4.25 5.22
C ALA A 342 21.79 -3.90 4.62
N GLU A 343 22.88 -4.31 5.27
CA GLU A 343 24.25 -4.19 4.73
C GLU A 343 24.38 -4.93 3.39
N HIS A 344 23.81 -6.13 3.29
CA HIS A 344 23.85 -6.90 2.06
C HIS A 344 22.99 -6.27 0.95
N GLU A 345 21.79 -5.79 1.27
CA GLU A 345 20.94 -5.08 0.30
C GLU A 345 21.61 -3.81 -0.23
N ALA A 346 22.26 -3.03 0.64
CA ALA A 346 23.03 -1.87 0.23
C ALA A 346 24.16 -2.26 -0.73
N PHE A 347 24.90 -3.33 -0.41
CA PHE A 347 25.95 -3.87 -1.28
C PHE A 347 25.40 -4.34 -2.64
N VAL A 348 24.27 -5.04 -2.66
CA VAL A 348 23.62 -5.50 -3.90
C VAL A 348 23.08 -4.33 -4.71
N ARG A 349 22.62 -3.25 -4.07
CA ARG A 349 22.18 -2.03 -4.76
C ARG A 349 23.34 -1.32 -5.47
N GLU A 350 24.53 -1.33 -4.88
CA GLU A 350 25.72 -0.69 -5.47
C GLU A 350 26.37 -1.54 -6.57
N GLN A 351 26.39 -2.86 -6.41
CA GLN A 351 27.16 -3.78 -7.27
C GLN A 351 26.29 -4.67 -8.18
N GLY A 352 24.99 -4.71 -7.92
CA GLY A 352 24.00 -5.54 -8.60
C GLY A 352 23.17 -4.79 -9.63
N ASP A 353 22.19 -5.47 -10.22
CA ASP A 353 21.10 -4.86 -10.98
C ASP A 353 19.76 -4.92 -10.23
N GLU A 354 18.72 -4.31 -10.82
CA GLU A 354 17.39 -4.25 -10.22
C GLU A 354 16.77 -5.63 -9.97
N HIS A 355 17.07 -6.62 -10.82
CA HIS A 355 16.50 -7.97 -10.71
C HIS A 355 17.08 -8.74 -9.52
N ILE A 356 18.41 -8.73 -9.34
CA ILE A 356 19.03 -9.38 -8.18
C ILE A 356 18.71 -8.64 -6.88
N HIS A 357 18.61 -7.30 -6.93
CA HIS A 357 18.18 -6.52 -5.77
C HIS A 357 16.76 -6.90 -5.34
N ALA A 358 15.81 -7.04 -6.28
CA ALA A 358 14.46 -7.48 -5.98
C ALA A 358 14.42 -8.89 -5.35
N VAL A 359 15.25 -9.82 -5.83
CA VAL A 359 15.35 -11.17 -5.26
C VAL A 359 15.95 -11.15 -3.86
N CYS A 360 17.06 -10.44 -3.64
CA CYS A 360 17.66 -10.31 -2.33
C CYS A 360 16.70 -9.63 -1.34
N SER A 361 15.98 -8.58 -1.75
CA SER A 361 14.94 -7.96 -0.92
C SER A 361 13.77 -8.90 -0.62
N SER A 362 13.39 -9.76 -1.56
CA SER A 362 12.37 -10.79 -1.30
C SER A 362 12.86 -11.83 -0.29
N ILE A 363 14.14 -12.21 -0.33
CA ILE A 363 14.74 -13.14 0.64
C ILE A 363 14.80 -12.48 2.01
N THR A 364 15.33 -11.25 2.11
CA THR A 364 15.38 -10.45 3.35
C THR A 364 14.00 -10.32 3.98
N SER A 365 12.99 -9.91 3.21
CA SER A 365 11.63 -9.76 3.70
C SER A 365 11.12 -11.05 4.33
N ARG A 366 11.32 -12.20 3.67
CA ARG A 366 10.84 -13.48 4.20
C ARG A 366 11.64 -13.95 5.42
N LEU A 367 12.93 -13.63 5.50
CA LEU A 367 13.74 -13.92 6.69
C LEU A 367 13.23 -13.11 7.89
N LEU A 368 12.97 -11.82 7.70
CA LEU A 368 12.41 -10.95 8.74
C LEU A 368 11.00 -11.39 9.14
N ASP A 369 10.17 -11.84 8.19
CA ASP A 369 8.83 -12.36 8.48
C ASP A 369 8.89 -13.58 9.43
N ILE A 370 9.88 -14.49 9.30
CA ILE A 370 10.09 -15.62 10.23
C ILE A 370 10.38 -15.13 11.65
N LEU A 371 11.19 -14.06 11.77
CA LEU A 371 11.61 -13.51 13.06
C LEU A 371 10.53 -12.65 13.72
N SER A 372 9.59 -12.14 12.92
CA SER A 372 8.57 -11.18 13.36
C SER A 372 7.68 -11.71 14.51
N ASP A 373 7.31 -13.00 14.47
CA ASP A 373 6.51 -13.64 15.52
C ASP A 373 7.28 -13.73 16.85
N GLY A 374 8.56 -14.11 16.78
CA GLY A 374 9.44 -14.17 17.95
C GLY A 374 9.69 -12.79 18.54
N TYR A 375 9.94 -11.80 17.68
CA TYR A 375 10.12 -10.41 18.04
C TYR A 375 8.88 -9.84 18.74
N THR A 376 7.69 -9.99 18.14
CA THR A 376 6.42 -9.49 18.69
C THR A 376 6.13 -10.07 20.07
N LYS A 377 6.35 -11.39 20.26
CA LYS A 377 6.20 -12.04 21.56
C LYS A 377 7.16 -11.51 22.61
N GLN A 378 8.41 -11.26 22.23
CA GLN A 378 9.42 -10.75 23.15
C GLN A 378 9.17 -9.29 23.53
N VAL A 379 8.81 -8.43 22.56
CA VAL A 379 8.35 -7.05 22.82
C VAL A 379 7.19 -7.06 23.80
N THR A 380 6.18 -7.89 23.54
CA THR A 380 5.02 -8.03 24.43
C THR A 380 5.47 -8.45 25.84
N SER A 381 6.34 -9.45 25.95
CA SER A 381 6.88 -9.92 27.24
C SER A 381 7.61 -8.81 28.01
N VAL A 382 8.47 -8.04 27.33
CA VAL A 382 9.25 -6.94 27.93
C VAL A 382 8.33 -5.83 28.41
N LEU A 383 7.35 -5.41 27.59
CA LEU A 383 6.38 -4.38 27.96
C LEU A 383 5.50 -4.84 29.13
N LEU A 384 4.97 -6.06 29.10
CA LEU A 384 4.16 -6.61 30.19
C LEU A 384 4.96 -6.78 31.49
N ALA A 385 6.23 -7.19 31.40
CA ALA A 385 7.11 -7.25 32.55
C ALA A 385 7.35 -5.85 33.16
N SER A 386 7.45 -4.81 32.33
CA SER A 386 7.55 -3.42 32.79
C SER A 386 6.28 -2.97 33.50
N VAL A 387 5.11 -3.21 32.89
CA VAL A 387 3.79 -2.89 33.50
C VAL A 387 3.60 -3.63 34.83
N ASN A 388 3.96 -4.91 34.89
CA ASN A 388 3.82 -5.72 36.11
C ASN A 388 4.79 -5.32 37.23
N ARG A 389 5.81 -4.48 36.98
CA ARG A 389 6.67 -3.96 38.05
C ARG A 389 6.02 -2.83 38.84
N ILE A 390 4.93 -2.26 38.34
CA ILE A 390 4.25 -1.12 38.96
C ILE A 390 3.53 -1.59 40.21
N HIS A 391 4.09 -1.24 41.37
CA HIS A 391 3.51 -1.51 42.69
C HIS A 391 3.55 -0.26 43.53
N GLN A 392 2.53 -0.08 44.38
CA GLN A 392 2.48 1.04 45.30
C GLN A 392 3.63 0.95 46.32
N PRO A 393 4.46 2.01 46.45
CA PRO A 393 5.55 2.01 47.42
C PRO A 393 4.98 2.08 48.85
N GLU A 394 5.55 1.29 49.77
CA GLU A 394 5.11 1.17 51.19
C GLU A 394 5.16 2.49 52.00
N ARG A 395 5.78 3.55 51.47
CA ARG A 395 5.98 4.85 52.17
C ARG A 395 5.66 6.09 51.31
N ALA A 396 4.57 6.10 50.55
CA ALA A 396 4.11 7.32 49.87
C ALA A 396 3.41 8.27 50.87
N SER A 397 4.14 9.23 51.44
CA SER A 397 3.67 10.04 52.58
C SER A 397 3.25 11.49 52.27
N ARG A 398 3.33 11.99 51.02
CA ARG A 398 2.94 13.38 50.72
C ARG A 398 2.19 13.68 49.42
N SER A 399 2.29 12.85 48.39
CA SER A 399 1.40 12.91 47.22
C SER A 399 1.14 11.49 46.74
N ARG A 400 -0.07 10.98 47.00
CA ARG A 400 -0.32 9.53 46.97
C ARG A 400 -0.19 8.94 45.56
N HIS A 401 -0.25 9.77 44.51
CA HIS A 401 -0.35 9.30 43.12
C HIS A 401 0.79 9.77 42.20
N THR A 402 1.58 10.79 42.57
CA THR A 402 2.65 11.33 41.70
C THR A 402 3.78 10.33 41.42
N TRP A 403 3.98 9.35 42.31
CA TRP A 403 5.00 8.30 42.11
C TRP A 403 4.75 7.46 40.85
N ILE A 404 3.49 7.35 40.40
CA ILE A 404 3.11 6.58 39.20
C ILE A 404 3.67 7.24 37.93
N ILE A 405 3.81 8.57 37.92
CA ILE A 405 4.29 9.33 36.74
C ILE A 405 5.68 8.84 36.31
N VAL A 406 6.58 8.60 37.27
CA VAL A 406 7.94 8.11 36.98
C VAL A 406 7.91 6.75 36.26
N PHE A 407 7.01 5.85 36.68
CA PHE A 407 6.84 4.56 36.02
C PHE A 407 6.20 4.67 34.64
N ILE A 408 5.28 5.62 34.45
CA ILE A 408 4.69 5.91 33.14
C ILE A 408 5.77 6.48 32.20
N GLU A 409 6.64 7.36 32.69
CA GLU A 409 7.76 7.93 31.93
C GLU A 409 8.74 6.84 31.49
N ASP A 410 9.14 5.95 32.41
CA ASP A 410 10.00 4.80 32.11
C ASP A 410 9.34 3.86 31.07
N LEU A 411 8.03 3.61 31.19
CA LEU A 411 7.28 2.79 30.24
C LEU A 411 7.24 3.44 28.85
N PHE A 412 6.96 4.73 28.76
CA PHE A 412 6.94 5.44 27.48
C PHE A 412 8.33 5.56 26.85
N SER A 413 9.37 5.74 27.66
CA SER A 413 10.76 5.71 27.19
C SER A 413 11.10 4.34 26.58
N LEU A 414 10.71 3.25 27.24
CA LEU A 414 10.87 1.88 26.73
C LEU A 414 10.06 1.66 25.45
N ILE A 415 8.81 2.13 25.38
CA ILE A 415 7.98 2.03 24.17
C ILE A 415 8.65 2.76 23.01
N ARG A 416 9.17 3.97 23.22
CA ARG A 416 9.88 4.74 22.18
C ARG A 416 11.11 4.00 21.67
N GLN A 417 11.94 3.48 22.57
CA GLN A 417 13.12 2.69 22.19
C GLN A 417 12.73 1.47 21.34
N LEU A 418 11.70 0.73 21.75
CA LEU A 418 11.23 -0.43 21.00
C LEU A 418 10.63 -0.05 19.64
N ILE A 419 9.97 1.10 19.53
CA ILE A 419 9.48 1.62 18.26
C ILE A 419 10.65 1.96 17.33
N GLU A 420 11.67 2.68 17.82
CA GLU A 420 12.86 3.04 17.03
C GLU A 420 13.63 1.78 16.57
N GLU A 421 13.79 0.80 17.46
CA GLU A 421 14.41 -0.49 17.12
C GLU A 421 13.59 -1.27 16.09
N ALA A 422 12.26 -1.30 16.23
CA ALA A 422 11.37 -1.98 15.30
C ALA A 422 11.39 -1.29 13.92
N GLU A 423 11.37 0.04 13.88
CA GLU A 423 11.46 0.82 12.64
C GLU A 423 12.78 0.52 11.92
N ALA A 424 13.91 0.56 12.63
CA ALA A 424 15.22 0.25 12.06
C ALA A 424 15.31 -1.19 11.53
N THR A 425 14.58 -2.12 12.12
CA THR A 425 14.64 -3.56 11.82
C THR A 425 13.70 -3.98 10.68
N PHE A 426 12.45 -3.49 10.68
CA PHE A 426 11.40 -3.92 9.77
C PHE A 426 11.00 -2.87 8.72
N GLY A 427 11.56 -1.64 8.80
CA GLY A 427 11.16 -0.53 7.93
C GLY A 427 9.65 -0.32 7.97
N ALA A 428 9.02 0.01 6.84
CA ALA A 428 7.58 0.30 6.76
C ALA A 428 6.61 -0.76 7.36
N ARG A 429 7.06 -1.99 7.63
CA ARG A 429 6.23 -3.05 8.23
C ARG A 429 6.25 -3.06 9.77
N TYR A 430 7.09 -2.26 10.41
CA TYR A 430 7.26 -2.28 11.87
C TYR A 430 5.95 -2.07 12.64
N PHE A 431 5.03 -1.26 12.08
CA PHE A 431 3.73 -0.98 12.67
C PHE A 431 2.94 -2.24 13.03
N ALA A 432 2.94 -3.24 12.14
CA ALA A 432 2.20 -4.49 12.34
C ALA A 432 2.72 -5.33 13.52
N HIS A 433 3.98 -5.12 13.90
CA HIS A 433 4.65 -5.90 14.95
C HIS A 433 4.68 -5.17 16.30
N ILE A 434 4.80 -3.83 16.29
CA ILE A 434 4.92 -3.06 17.53
C ILE A 434 3.56 -2.61 18.09
N VAL A 435 2.64 -2.12 17.24
CA VAL A 435 1.40 -1.47 17.69
C VAL A 435 0.52 -2.42 18.51
N PRO A 436 0.27 -3.68 18.10
CA PRO A 436 -0.52 -4.61 18.91
C PRO A 436 0.09 -4.89 20.29
N SER A 437 1.42 -4.94 20.37
CA SER A 437 2.14 -5.18 21.63
C SER A 437 2.00 -3.99 22.58
N VAL A 438 2.11 -2.77 22.07
CA VAL A 438 1.91 -1.52 22.84
C VAL A 438 0.47 -1.39 23.30
N GLU A 439 -0.50 -1.69 22.43
CA GLU A 439 -1.92 -1.69 22.80
C GLU A 439 -2.18 -2.66 23.96
N LEU A 440 -1.70 -3.90 23.87
CA LEU A 440 -1.87 -4.87 24.94
C LEU A 440 -1.26 -4.38 26.25
N ALA A 441 -0.05 -3.80 26.21
CA ALA A 441 0.60 -3.24 27.39
C ALA A 441 -0.19 -2.11 28.04
N LEU A 442 -0.74 -1.19 27.25
CA LEU A 442 -1.59 -0.09 27.74
C LEU A 442 -2.90 -0.62 28.34
N LYS A 443 -3.49 -1.66 27.75
CA LYS A 443 -4.69 -2.31 28.29
C LYS A 443 -4.42 -2.98 29.63
N GLU A 444 -3.33 -3.71 29.75
CA GLU A 444 -2.92 -4.33 31.02
C GLU A 444 -2.56 -3.28 32.06
N PHE A 445 -1.91 -2.18 31.66
CA PHE A 445 -1.68 -1.04 32.55
C PHE A 445 -3.00 -0.47 33.10
N CYS A 446 -3.99 -0.24 32.24
CA CYS A 446 -5.32 0.23 32.67
C CYS A 446 -5.98 -0.76 33.64
N SER A 447 -5.90 -2.05 33.34
CA SER A 447 -6.42 -3.12 34.18
C SER A 447 -5.75 -3.11 35.56
N LEU A 448 -4.43 -2.99 35.60
CA LEU A 448 -3.65 -2.93 36.83
C LEU A 448 -4.01 -1.70 37.68
N VAL A 449 -4.14 -0.52 37.05
CA VAL A 449 -4.56 0.72 37.72
C VAL A 449 -5.95 0.57 38.34
N LYS A 450 -6.90 -0.06 37.63
CA LYS A 450 -8.26 -0.31 38.13
C LYS A 450 -8.30 -1.37 39.25
N ASN A 451 -7.65 -2.51 39.04
CA ASN A 451 -7.74 -3.67 39.96
C ASN A 451 -7.01 -3.44 41.28
N ASN A 452 -5.88 -2.72 41.26
CA ASN A 452 -5.09 -2.42 42.46
C ASN A 452 -5.44 -1.06 43.08
N ASP A 453 -6.48 -0.40 42.56
CA ASP A 453 -6.93 0.92 42.97
C ASP A 453 -5.79 1.96 43.13
N LEU A 454 -4.83 1.95 42.20
CA LEU A 454 -3.62 2.78 42.31
C LEU A 454 -3.94 4.29 42.30
N LEU A 455 -5.07 4.66 41.72
CA LEU A 455 -5.57 6.03 41.66
C LEU A 455 -6.66 6.33 42.70
N GLY A 456 -7.04 5.40 43.57
CA GLY A 456 -8.02 5.64 44.64
C GLY A 456 -9.43 5.97 44.12
N MET A 457 -9.93 5.18 43.18
CA MET A 457 -11.29 5.20 42.62
C MET A 457 -12.30 4.45 43.52
N GLU A 458 -11.86 3.57 44.42
CA GLU A 458 -12.78 2.99 45.41
C GLU A 458 -13.26 4.05 46.41
N LYS A 459 -14.54 3.99 46.80
CA LYS A 459 -15.17 5.00 47.67
C LYS A 459 -14.46 5.05 49.03
N GLU A 460 -13.64 6.08 49.23
CA GLU A 460 -12.99 6.41 50.50
C GLU A 460 -13.99 6.98 51.52
N GLN A 461 -14.96 6.17 51.99
CA GLN A 461 -15.93 6.60 53.01
C GLN A 461 -15.28 6.96 54.36
N ASN A 462 -14.02 6.54 54.60
CA ASN A 462 -13.34 6.69 55.88
C ASN A 462 -12.23 7.77 55.91
N GLU A 463 -11.75 8.29 54.78
CA GLU A 463 -10.66 9.30 54.79
C GLU A 463 -11.14 10.70 55.22
N VAL A 464 -12.42 11.02 55.09
CA VAL A 464 -12.99 12.33 55.50
C VAL A 464 -12.87 12.55 57.02
N ARG A 465 -12.72 11.47 57.79
CA ARG A 465 -12.46 11.52 59.24
C ARG A 465 -10.99 11.73 59.59
N LEU A 466 -10.07 11.62 58.63
CA LEU A 466 -8.66 11.91 58.83
C LEU A 466 -8.44 13.41 58.65
N ARG A 467 -7.69 14.00 59.59
CA ARG A 467 -7.42 15.43 59.78
C ARG A 467 -6.65 16.12 58.62
N LYS A 468 -6.96 15.84 57.36
CA LYS A 468 -6.42 16.56 56.20
C LYS A 468 -7.20 17.87 56.04
N THR A 469 -6.50 18.96 55.76
CA THR A 469 -7.15 20.22 55.39
C THR A 469 -7.84 20.09 54.03
N VAL A 470 -8.84 20.96 53.74
CA VAL A 470 -9.50 21.01 52.42
C VAL A 470 -8.46 21.18 51.30
N GLN A 471 -7.37 21.91 51.57
CA GLN A 471 -6.25 22.07 50.65
C GLN A 471 -5.54 20.75 50.33
N GLU A 472 -5.05 20.06 51.36
CA GLU A 472 -4.28 18.83 51.20
C GLU A 472 -5.12 17.73 50.53
N ASN A 473 -6.42 17.67 50.84
CA ASN A 473 -7.34 16.77 50.15
C ASN A 473 -7.42 17.10 48.65
N THR A 474 -7.59 18.38 48.32
CA THR A 474 -7.74 18.84 46.94
C THR A 474 -6.46 18.61 46.13
N GLU A 475 -5.29 18.92 46.67
CA GLU A 475 -3.99 18.66 46.03
C GLU A 475 -3.77 17.16 45.77
N ASP A 476 -4.11 16.29 46.73
CA ASP A 476 -3.98 14.84 46.58
C ASP A 476 -4.90 14.31 45.46
N LYS A 477 -6.14 14.80 45.39
CA LYS A 477 -7.09 14.40 44.33
C LYS A 477 -6.70 14.97 42.94
N ILE A 478 -6.18 16.20 42.87
CA ILE A 478 -5.64 16.75 41.62
C ILE A 478 -4.44 15.94 41.13
N SER A 479 -3.57 15.47 42.04
CA SER A 479 -2.41 14.66 41.65
C SER A 479 -2.79 13.39 40.88
N ALA A 480 -3.92 12.76 41.21
CA ALA A 480 -4.45 11.62 40.46
C ALA A 480 -4.97 12.01 39.06
N ILE A 481 -5.58 13.19 38.93
CA ILE A 481 -6.04 13.75 37.64
C ILE A 481 -4.84 14.07 36.75
N CYS A 482 -3.76 14.63 37.29
CA CYS A 482 -2.55 14.88 36.52
C CYS A 482 -1.92 13.56 35.99
N VAL A 483 -2.01 12.45 36.73
CA VAL A 483 -1.50 11.15 36.26
C VAL A 483 -2.24 10.68 35.00
N THR A 484 -3.57 10.78 34.95
CA THR A 484 -4.34 10.37 33.76
C THR A 484 -4.12 11.30 32.58
N GLY A 485 -3.95 12.60 32.83
CA GLY A 485 -3.58 13.57 31.78
C GLY A 485 -2.18 13.35 31.21
N TYR A 486 -1.21 12.98 32.05
CA TYR A 486 0.14 12.60 31.61
C TYR A 486 0.12 11.35 30.73
N LEU A 487 -0.67 10.34 31.12
CA LEU A 487 -0.84 9.11 30.36
C LEU A 487 -1.48 9.35 28.98
N LEU A 488 -2.53 10.18 28.91
CA LEU A 488 -3.16 10.56 27.64
C LEU A 488 -2.19 11.32 26.74
N SER A 489 -1.48 12.29 27.30
CA SER A 489 -0.50 13.11 26.54
C SER A 489 0.64 12.25 25.99
N GLY A 490 1.13 11.27 26.76
CA GLY A 490 2.19 10.37 26.29
C GLY A 490 1.74 9.43 25.16
N VAL A 491 0.48 8.96 25.19
CA VAL A 491 -0.08 8.19 24.06
C VAL A 491 -0.31 9.06 22.83
N ASP A 492 -0.75 10.30 23.01
CA ASP A 492 -0.89 11.26 21.91
C ASP A 492 0.46 11.55 21.25
N GLU A 493 1.53 11.74 22.04
CA GLU A 493 2.90 11.90 21.52
C GLU A 493 3.37 10.68 20.71
N ILE A 494 3.04 9.45 21.15
CA ILE A 494 3.36 8.23 20.38
C ILE A 494 2.52 8.16 19.10
N ASN A 495 1.23 8.47 19.17
CA ASN A 495 0.35 8.48 17.99
C ASN A 495 0.79 9.51 16.95
N ASP A 496 1.24 10.70 17.39
CA ASP A 496 1.79 11.73 16.51
C ASP A 496 3.05 11.23 15.79
N TYR A 497 3.96 10.59 16.54
CA TYR A 497 5.15 9.96 15.96
C TYR A 497 4.78 8.87 14.94
N LEU A 498 3.86 7.95 15.28
CA LEU A 498 3.41 6.90 14.38
C LEU A 498 2.73 7.49 13.12
N ALA A 499 1.97 8.58 13.26
CA ALA A 499 1.33 9.26 12.14
C ALA A 499 2.36 9.95 11.21
N GLU A 500 3.43 10.52 11.76
CA GLU A 500 4.52 11.09 10.97
C GLU A 500 5.29 10.02 10.21
N SER A 501 5.68 8.93 10.87
CA SER A 501 6.35 7.79 10.23
C SER A 501 5.45 7.15 9.16
N ALA A 502 4.14 7.01 9.40
CA ALA A 502 3.21 6.47 8.41
C ALA A 502 3.13 7.34 7.14
N LYS A 503 3.19 8.67 7.29
CA LYS A 503 3.28 9.61 6.16
C LYS A 503 4.59 9.45 5.39
N GLN A 504 5.71 9.29 6.09
CA GLN A 504 7.02 9.08 5.48
C GLN A 504 7.06 7.81 4.61
N TYR A 505 6.48 6.72 5.11
CA TYR A 505 6.44 5.43 4.40
C TYR A 505 5.25 5.27 3.44
N LYS A 506 4.35 6.28 3.34
CA LYS A 506 3.13 6.26 2.51
C LYS A 506 2.23 5.06 2.78
N VAL A 507 2.12 4.67 4.05
CA VAL A 507 1.26 3.57 4.48
C VAL A 507 -0.17 4.07 4.58
N SER A 508 -1.11 3.34 3.99
CA SER A 508 -2.54 3.73 3.93
C SER A 508 -3.39 3.19 5.08
N GLU A 509 -2.85 2.25 5.85
CA GLU A 509 -3.52 1.66 7.01
C GLU A 509 -3.32 2.52 8.26
N ASN A 510 -4.38 2.66 9.07
CA ASN A 510 -4.33 3.38 10.34
C ASN A 510 -3.71 2.48 11.41
N PHE A 511 -2.44 2.72 11.72
CA PHE A 511 -1.69 2.04 12.78
C PHE A 511 -1.64 2.84 14.09
N LEU A 512 -2.63 3.71 14.33
CA LEU A 512 -2.73 4.47 15.57
C LEU A 512 -3.18 3.56 16.72
N ILE A 513 -2.70 3.84 17.93
CA ILE A 513 -3.05 3.13 19.15
C ILE A 513 -4.53 3.39 19.47
N ALA A 514 -5.39 2.39 19.28
CA ALA A 514 -6.84 2.49 19.48
C ALA A 514 -7.24 2.54 20.96
N ASN A 515 -6.37 2.07 21.86
CA ASN A 515 -6.61 2.10 23.31
C ASN A 515 -6.66 3.50 23.93
N ARG A 516 -6.49 4.56 23.13
CA ARG A 516 -6.77 5.93 23.53
C ARG A 516 -8.18 6.09 24.13
N ASN A 517 -9.21 5.48 23.54
CA ASN A 517 -10.59 5.57 24.04
C ASN A 517 -10.75 4.91 25.42
N LEU A 518 -9.99 3.84 25.69
CA LEU A 518 -9.98 3.19 27.00
C LEU A 518 -9.38 4.12 28.07
N LEU A 519 -8.32 4.84 27.70
CA LEU A 519 -7.67 5.82 28.56
C LEU A 519 -8.56 7.05 28.82
N GLU A 520 -9.30 7.51 27.82
CA GLU A 520 -10.31 8.56 28.00
C GLU A 520 -11.41 8.13 28.97
N SER A 521 -11.90 6.89 28.87
CA SER A 521 -12.88 6.35 29.82
C SER A 521 -12.32 6.31 31.24
N LEU A 522 -11.08 5.83 31.40
CA LEU A 522 -10.39 5.84 32.70
C LEU A 522 -10.23 7.27 33.24
N ASN A 523 -9.84 8.22 32.40
CA ASN A 523 -9.69 9.62 32.77
C ASN A 523 -11.00 10.24 33.26
N ARG A 524 -12.12 9.99 32.57
CA ARG A 524 -13.45 10.44 33.01
C ARG A 524 -13.85 9.82 34.35
N GLU A 525 -13.66 8.52 34.50
CA GLU A 525 -13.96 7.79 35.75
C GLU A 525 -13.17 8.34 36.95
N VAL A 526 -11.86 8.53 36.77
CA VAL A 526 -10.99 9.13 37.81
C VAL A 526 -11.45 10.53 38.13
N LEU A 527 -11.68 11.37 37.11
CA LEU A 527 -12.05 12.75 37.31
C LEU A 527 -13.38 12.88 38.06
N ASP A 528 -14.41 12.13 37.67
CA ASP A 528 -15.71 12.13 38.34
C ASP A 528 -15.58 11.71 39.80
N CYS A 529 -14.86 10.60 40.05
CA CYS A 529 -14.62 10.12 41.40
C CYS A 529 -13.85 11.14 42.27
N LYS A 530 -12.86 11.82 41.69
CA LYS A 530 -12.03 12.79 42.41
C LYS A 530 -12.76 14.10 42.66
N ALA A 531 -13.57 14.59 41.72
CA ALA A 531 -14.45 15.73 41.92
C ALA A 531 -15.46 15.48 43.06
N ASP A 532 -16.09 14.30 43.08
CA ASP A 532 -16.97 13.89 44.18
C ASP A 532 -16.20 13.84 45.51
N SER A 533 -15.01 13.25 45.53
CA SER A 533 -14.17 13.15 46.74
C SER A 533 -13.76 14.52 47.30
N MET A 534 -13.44 15.49 46.43
CA MET A 534 -13.19 16.88 46.83
C MET A 534 -14.43 17.49 47.49
N ALA A 535 -15.62 17.25 46.94
CA ALA A 535 -16.88 17.76 47.48
C ALA A 535 -17.21 17.15 48.85
N ILE A 536 -16.94 15.86 49.06
CA ILE A 536 -17.30 15.15 50.31
C ILE A 536 -16.70 15.83 51.55
N SER A 537 -15.46 16.36 51.49
CA SER A 537 -14.87 17.06 52.64
C SER A 537 -15.68 18.27 53.12
N ILE A 538 -16.34 18.97 52.19
CA ILE A 538 -17.21 20.12 52.48
C ILE A 538 -18.60 19.63 52.89
N ILE A 539 -19.13 18.65 52.15
CA ILE A 539 -20.47 18.09 52.36
C ILE A 539 -20.61 17.45 53.75
N TYR A 540 -19.59 16.74 54.22
CA TYR A 540 -19.65 16.06 55.51
C TYR A 540 -19.80 17.05 56.67
N HIS A 541 -18.96 18.10 56.69
CA HIS A 541 -19.03 19.13 57.73
C HIS A 541 -20.36 19.88 57.69
N MET A 542 -20.83 20.24 56.50
CA MET A 542 -22.14 20.87 56.29
C MET A 542 -23.29 19.97 56.81
N GLY A 543 -23.28 18.68 56.45
CA GLY A 543 -24.33 17.75 56.84
C GLY A 543 -24.41 17.50 58.35
N GLU A 544 -23.26 17.41 59.03
CA GLU A 544 -23.20 17.25 60.49
C GLU A 544 -23.79 18.47 61.22
N GLU A 545 -23.39 19.68 60.84
CA GLU A 545 -23.89 20.94 61.43
C GLU A 545 -25.39 21.15 61.13
N MET A 546 -25.83 20.87 59.90
CA MET A 546 -27.26 20.95 59.54
C MET A 546 -28.12 19.96 60.33
N ALA A 547 -27.59 18.76 60.61
CA ALA A 547 -28.27 17.76 61.43
C ALA A 547 -28.38 18.21 62.91
N GLU A 548 -27.32 18.82 63.45
CA GLU A 548 -27.35 19.40 64.80
C GLU A 548 -28.33 20.58 64.90
N LEU A 549 -28.38 21.46 63.89
CA LEU A 549 -29.37 22.55 63.84
C LEU A 549 -30.82 22.03 63.82
N LYS A 550 -31.07 20.98 63.04
CA LYS A 550 -32.38 20.30 63.03
C LYS A 550 -32.73 19.74 64.41
N LYS A 551 -31.79 19.11 65.13
CA LYS A 551 -32.02 18.60 66.49
C LYS A 551 -32.26 19.72 67.52
N GLN A 552 -31.54 20.84 67.41
CA GLN A 552 -31.69 21.99 68.31
C GLN A 552 -33.05 22.69 68.12
N SER A 553 -33.54 22.78 66.88
CA SER A 553 -34.86 23.35 66.58
C SER A 553 -36.04 22.56 67.15
N VAL A 554 -35.85 21.25 67.42
CA VAL A 554 -36.89 20.36 67.97
C VAL A 554 -36.86 20.31 69.50
N SER A 555 -35.79 20.77 70.15
CA SER A 555 -35.56 20.60 71.60
C SER A 555 -35.74 21.90 72.43
N SER A 556 -36.14 23.01 71.81
CA SER A 556 -36.13 24.33 72.45
C SER A 556 -37.51 24.94 72.70
N ASP A 557 -38.27 24.37 73.64
CA ASP A 557 -39.48 25.00 74.20
C ASP A 557 -39.16 26.30 74.99
N ALA A 558 -37.88 26.59 75.27
CA ALA A 558 -37.45 27.71 76.10
C ALA A 558 -37.01 28.97 75.31
N VAL A 559 -36.78 28.88 73.99
CA VAL A 559 -36.34 30.01 73.15
C VAL A 559 -37.51 30.70 72.41
N GLU A 560 -38.65 30.03 72.26
CA GLU A 560 -39.89 30.59 71.68
C GLU A 560 -40.41 31.84 72.41
N SER A 561 -40.21 31.93 73.73
CA SER A 561 -40.71 33.05 74.54
C SER A 561 -39.94 34.36 74.31
N LEU A 562 -38.65 34.28 73.95
CA LEU A 562 -37.82 35.48 73.75
C LEU A 562 -37.83 36.00 72.30
N MET A 563 -37.87 35.10 71.30
CA MET A 563 -37.82 35.49 69.88
C MET A 563 -39.14 36.07 69.35
N ASN A 564 -40.28 35.78 69.99
CA ASN A 564 -41.58 36.36 69.65
C ASN A 564 -41.72 37.86 70.02
N SER A 565 -40.70 38.47 70.64
CA SER A 565 -40.74 39.86 71.11
C SER A 565 -39.86 40.85 70.34
N LEU A 566 -39.09 40.39 69.35
CA LEU A 566 -38.22 41.24 68.54
C LEU A 566 -38.60 41.14 67.06
N PRO A 567 -38.76 42.28 66.34
CA PRO A 567 -38.84 42.24 64.88
C PRO A 567 -37.52 41.70 64.34
N SER A 568 -37.57 40.55 63.65
CA SER A 568 -36.38 39.90 63.11
C SER A 568 -35.83 40.69 61.92
N PHE A 569 -35.02 41.70 62.19
CA PHE A 569 -34.17 42.32 61.18
C PHE A 569 -33.09 41.31 60.77
N SER A 570 -33.12 40.92 59.49
CA SER A 570 -32.15 40.10 58.75
C SER A 570 -31.52 38.91 59.52
N THR A 571 -31.99 37.70 59.25
CA THR A 571 -31.27 36.48 59.66
C THR A 571 -29.95 36.38 58.89
N PRO A 572 -28.78 36.42 59.56
CA PRO A 572 -27.50 36.23 58.89
C PRO A 572 -27.28 34.77 58.48
N PRO A 573 -26.41 34.49 57.48
CA PRO A 573 -26.04 33.12 57.13
C PRO A 573 -25.35 32.43 58.31
N HIS A 574 -25.61 31.14 58.47
CA HIS A 574 -25.04 30.35 59.56
C HIS A 574 -23.52 30.13 59.37
N SER A 575 -22.80 29.86 60.47
CA SER A 575 -21.35 29.60 60.42
C SER A 575 -20.93 28.42 59.53
N TYR A 576 -21.78 27.41 59.38
CA TYR A 576 -21.45 26.23 58.56
C TYR A 576 -21.47 26.61 57.07
N ILE A 577 -22.42 27.45 56.63
CA ILE A 577 -22.54 27.82 55.22
C ILE A 577 -21.46 28.83 54.81
N THR A 578 -21.05 29.71 55.72
CA THR A 578 -19.89 30.58 55.49
C THR A 578 -18.60 29.77 55.43
N SER A 579 -18.47 28.70 56.23
CA SER A 579 -17.36 27.73 56.14
C SER A 579 -17.37 26.96 54.80
N VAL A 580 -18.54 26.57 54.30
CA VAL A 580 -18.71 25.97 52.95
C VAL A 580 -18.22 26.94 51.86
N GLY A 581 -18.62 28.21 51.92
CA GLY A 581 -18.17 29.25 50.98
C GLY A 581 -16.65 29.44 51.01
N HIS A 582 -16.06 29.50 52.20
CA HIS A 582 -14.59 29.56 52.35
C HIS A 582 -13.89 28.29 51.84
N GLY A 583 -14.47 27.11 52.07
CA GLY A 583 -13.94 25.83 51.57
C GLY A 583 -13.89 25.78 50.05
N LEU A 584 -14.96 26.20 49.38
CA LEU A 584 -15.04 26.27 47.92
C LEU A 584 -14.06 27.31 47.34
N LEU A 585 -13.91 28.47 47.98
CA LEU A 585 -12.91 29.47 47.59
C LEU A 585 -11.49 28.92 47.72
N HIS A 586 -11.22 28.15 48.77
CA HIS A 586 -9.92 27.52 48.95
C HIS A 586 -9.65 26.47 47.87
N GLN A 587 -10.64 25.64 47.55
CA GLN A 587 -10.56 24.69 46.44
C GLN A 587 -10.34 25.38 45.10
N MET A 588 -11.04 26.49 44.83
CA MET A 588 -10.82 27.28 43.61
C MET A 588 -9.37 27.75 43.52
N ASN A 589 -8.83 28.35 44.60
CA ASN A 589 -7.45 28.83 44.60
C ASN A 589 -6.45 27.69 44.38
N THR A 590 -6.68 26.52 45.00
CA THR A 590 -5.86 25.34 44.79
C THR A 590 -5.97 24.84 43.34
N ILE A 591 -7.17 24.63 42.80
CA ILE A 591 -7.38 24.15 41.43
C ILE A 591 -6.78 25.13 40.40
N ALA A 592 -7.01 26.43 40.58
CA ALA A 592 -6.48 27.47 39.71
C ALA A 592 -4.94 27.48 39.68
N SER A 593 -4.27 27.09 40.77
CA SER A 593 -2.81 26.96 40.79
C SER A 593 -2.27 25.87 39.85
N TYR A 594 -3.11 24.91 39.44
CA TYR A 594 -2.75 23.84 38.49
C TYR A 594 -3.11 24.17 37.03
N LEU A 595 -3.69 25.34 36.75
CA LEU A 595 -4.00 25.75 35.37
C LEU A 595 -2.74 25.82 34.48
N THR A 596 -1.56 26.05 35.08
CA THR A 596 -0.27 26.05 34.37
C THR A 596 0.30 24.65 34.12
N ASP A 597 -0.26 23.60 34.76
CA ASP A 597 0.16 22.22 34.55
C ASP A 597 -0.52 21.63 33.31
N ARG A 598 0.27 21.32 32.28
CA ARG A 598 -0.20 20.72 31.02
C ARG A 598 -0.96 19.41 31.26
N ASN A 599 -0.56 18.63 32.25
CA ASN A 599 -1.19 17.34 32.53
C ASN A 599 -2.58 17.53 33.11
N PHE A 600 -2.75 18.50 34.00
CA PHE A 600 -4.05 18.87 34.54
C PHE A 600 -4.99 19.31 33.42
N VAL A 601 -4.57 20.28 32.61
CA VAL A 601 -5.37 20.82 31.50
C VAL A 601 -5.74 19.72 30.49
N SER A 602 -4.76 18.90 30.10
CA SER A 602 -4.98 17.76 29.19
C SER A 602 -6.03 16.78 29.72
N ALA A 603 -5.99 16.46 31.02
CA ALA A 603 -6.99 15.59 31.64
C ALA A 603 -8.41 16.20 31.57
N ILE A 604 -8.55 17.51 31.83
CA ILE A 604 -9.85 18.19 31.76
C ILE A 604 -10.39 18.20 30.33
N LEU A 605 -9.58 18.63 29.35
CA LEU A 605 -10.01 18.75 27.95
C LEU A 605 -10.47 17.41 27.37
N ASN A 606 -9.79 16.31 27.70
CA ASN A 606 -10.17 14.98 27.24
C ASN A 606 -11.38 14.37 27.99
N ALA A 607 -11.74 14.93 29.14
CA ALA A 607 -12.92 14.52 29.91
C ALA A 607 -14.17 15.36 29.61
N ALA A 608 -14.00 16.59 29.12
CA ALA A 608 -15.09 17.49 28.84
C ALA A 608 -15.91 17.03 27.63
N ASP A 609 -17.22 16.86 27.81
CA ASP A 609 -18.15 16.55 26.69
C ASP A 609 -18.48 17.78 25.83
N SER A 610 -18.13 18.98 26.31
CA SER A 610 -18.33 20.27 25.65
C SER A 610 -16.99 20.91 25.31
N GLU A 611 -16.96 21.77 24.28
CA GLU A 611 -15.77 22.60 23.99
C GLU A 611 -15.47 23.51 25.19
N VAL A 612 -14.48 23.11 26.00
CA VAL A 612 -13.95 23.87 27.13
C VAL A 612 -12.62 24.46 26.67
N SER A 613 -12.40 25.75 26.92
CA SER A 613 -11.10 26.36 26.64
C SER A 613 -10.08 25.97 27.72
N GLU A 614 -8.79 25.98 27.37
CA GLU A 614 -7.71 25.71 28.34
C GLU A 614 -7.83 26.62 29.58
N GLU A 615 -8.20 27.88 29.38
CA GLU A 615 -8.35 28.92 30.41
C GLU A 615 -9.54 28.69 31.37
N GLU A 616 -10.48 27.81 31.00
CA GLU A 616 -11.69 27.50 31.80
C GLU A 616 -11.63 26.11 32.47
N SER A 617 -10.49 25.42 32.39
CA SER A 617 -10.31 24.06 32.92
C SER A 617 -10.51 23.98 34.44
N ASP A 618 -10.05 25.01 35.16
CA ASP A 618 -10.21 25.13 36.61
C ASP A 618 -11.69 25.34 37.01
N VAL A 619 -12.39 26.23 36.31
CA VAL A 619 -13.81 26.51 36.50
C VAL A 619 -14.64 25.27 36.20
N TRP A 620 -14.28 24.50 35.17
CA TRP A 620 -15.00 23.28 34.82
C TRP A 620 -14.95 22.22 35.94
N LEU A 621 -13.77 21.96 36.50
CA LEU A 621 -13.63 21.02 37.62
C LEU A 621 -14.34 21.55 38.86
N LEU A 622 -14.15 22.84 39.17
CA LEU A 622 -14.81 23.49 40.30
C LEU A 622 -16.34 23.45 40.17
N ASN A 623 -16.89 23.55 38.96
CA ASN A 623 -18.32 23.44 38.71
C ASN A 623 -18.87 22.07 39.06
N LYS A 624 -18.13 20.98 38.82
CA LYS A 624 -18.52 19.63 39.26
C LYS A 624 -18.56 19.53 40.78
N VAL A 625 -17.53 20.05 41.45
CA VAL A 625 -17.44 20.07 42.92
C VAL A 625 -18.57 20.91 43.52
N GLY A 626 -18.78 22.12 43.03
CA GLY A 626 -19.85 23.03 43.47
C GLY A 626 -21.24 22.45 43.24
N THR A 627 -21.46 21.77 42.11
CA THR A 627 -22.70 21.04 41.83
C THR A 627 -22.97 19.94 42.85
N ALA A 628 -21.96 19.15 43.23
CA ALA A 628 -22.10 18.12 44.25
C ALA A 628 -22.43 18.73 45.63
N VAL A 629 -21.77 19.82 46.01
CA VAL A 629 -22.06 20.55 47.27
C VAL A 629 -23.50 21.09 47.27
N MET A 630 -23.94 21.73 46.19
CA MET A 630 -25.30 22.24 46.05
C MET A 630 -26.36 21.13 46.13
N ARG A 631 -26.15 20.00 45.45
CA ARG A 631 -27.07 18.85 45.54
C ARG A 631 -27.13 18.27 46.94
N ALA A 632 -26.00 18.22 47.65
CA ALA A 632 -25.98 17.77 49.03
C ALA A 632 -26.71 18.74 49.97
N PHE A 633 -26.57 20.05 49.78
CA PHE A 633 -27.34 21.05 50.52
C PHE A 633 -28.85 20.84 50.30
N TYR A 634 -29.28 20.73 49.04
CA TYR A 634 -30.66 20.44 48.67
C TYR A 634 -31.20 19.17 49.36
N ALA A 635 -30.43 18.08 49.31
CA ALA A 635 -30.80 16.81 49.94
C ALA A 635 -30.87 16.92 51.48
N ASN A 636 -29.93 17.65 52.10
CA ASN A 636 -29.89 17.84 53.55
C ASN A 636 -31.02 18.74 54.05
N VAL A 637 -31.53 19.70 53.26
CA VAL A 637 -32.72 20.49 53.63
C VAL A 637 -33.96 19.59 53.70
N GLY A 638 -34.18 18.75 52.68
CA GLY A 638 -35.29 17.79 52.64
C GLY A 638 -36.65 18.43 52.33
N ASP A 639 -37.73 17.92 52.93
CA ASP A 639 -39.08 18.45 52.71
C ASP A 639 -39.31 19.78 53.47
N VAL A 640 -39.37 20.87 52.70
CA VAL A 640 -39.59 22.24 53.20
C VAL A 640 -40.88 22.36 54.01
N SER A 641 -41.91 21.59 53.67
CA SER A 641 -43.23 21.65 54.33
C SER A 641 -43.18 21.20 55.78
N SER A 642 -42.21 20.33 56.10
CA SER A 642 -42.01 19.75 57.43
C SER A 642 -41.13 20.61 58.36
N LEU A 643 -40.56 21.70 57.84
CA LEU A 643 -39.62 22.54 58.59
C LEU A 643 -40.35 23.58 59.47
N PRO A 644 -39.84 23.84 60.69
CA PRO A 644 -40.22 25.00 61.50
C PRO A 644 -39.94 26.32 60.76
N PRO A 645 -40.74 27.39 61.00
CA PRO A 645 -40.60 28.66 60.31
C PRO A 645 -39.27 29.36 60.58
N GLU A 646 -38.69 29.24 61.79
CA GLU A 646 -37.36 29.79 62.06
C GLU A 646 -36.27 29.09 61.25
N LEU A 647 -36.37 27.76 61.14
CA LEU A 647 -35.39 26.95 60.41
C LEU A 647 -35.52 27.16 58.89
N ALA A 648 -36.74 27.32 58.38
CA ALA A 648 -36.96 27.69 56.98
C ALA A 648 -36.37 29.08 56.66
N ARG A 649 -36.48 30.05 57.59
CA ARG A 649 -35.86 31.38 57.45
C ARG A 649 -34.33 31.31 57.47
N GLN A 650 -33.75 30.46 58.32
CA GLN A 650 -32.31 30.23 58.35
C GLN A 650 -31.81 29.58 57.05
N PHE A 651 -32.43 28.49 56.59
CA PHE A 651 -32.04 27.85 55.34
C PHE A 651 -32.27 28.73 54.11
N HIS A 652 -33.25 29.65 54.15
CA HIS A 652 -33.40 30.67 53.12
C HIS A 652 -32.21 31.65 53.11
N ALA A 653 -31.75 32.14 54.27
CA ALA A 653 -30.56 32.98 54.35
C ALA A 653 -29.30 32.22 53.87
N ASP A 654 -29.19 30.94 54.23
CA ASP A 654 -28.05 30.10 53.88
C ASP A 654 -27.99 29.78 52.37
N ILE A 655 -29.13 29.48 51.73
CA ILE A 655 -29.17 29.16 50.29
C ILE A 655 -28.91 30.40 49.43
N VAL A 656 -29.33 31.60 49.89
CA VAL A 656 -29.02 32.87 49.22
C VAL A 656 -27.51 33.12 49.28
N PHE A 657 -26.91 33.00 50.47
CA PHE A 657 -25.46 33.14 50.62
C PHE A 657 -24.68 32.13 49.77
N LEU A 658 -25.09 30.85 49.77
CA LEU A 658 -24.46 29.82 48.94
C LEU A 658 -24.57 30.17 47.45
N SER A 659 -25.72 30.66 47.01
CA SER A 659 -25.92 31.05 45.61
C SER A 659 -25.04 32.24 45.21
N GLU A 660 -24.90 33.23 46.08
CA GLU A 660 -23.99 34.37 45.88
C GLU A 660 -22.53 33.91 45.82
N ALA A 661 -22.11 33.05 46.75
CA ALA A 661 -20.77 32.48 46.75
C ALA A 661 -20.46 31.70 45.46
N MET A 662 -21.43 30.95 44.91
CA MET A 662 -21.26 30.26 43.63
C MET A 662 -21.05 31.24 42.47
N VAL A 663 -21.81 32.34 42.44
CA VAL A 663 -21.67 33.38 41.40
C VAL A 663 -20.31 34.07 41.49
N ASP A 664 -19.82 34.36 42.69
CA ASP A 664 -18.50 34.94 42.92
C ASP A 664 -17.36 34.03 42.43
N LEU A 665 -17.56 32.71 42.52
CA LEU A 665 -16.66 31.68 41.98
C LEU A 665 -16.86 31.43 40.47
N ARG A 666 -17.67 32.27 39.79
CA ARG A 666 -18.03 32.15 38.36
C ARG A 666 -18.84 30.89 38.01
N LEU A 667 -19.46 30.27 39.00
CA LEU A 667 -20.33 29.11 38.85
C LEU A 667 -21.78 29.53 38.72
N LYS A 668 -22.63 28.63 38.20
CA LYS A 668 -24.07 28.87 38.09
C LYS A 668 -24.82 28.01 39.11
N PRO A 669 -25.76 28.58 39.88
CA PRO A 669 -26.65 27.80 40.73
C PRO A 669 -27.42 26.76 39.92
N ILE A 670 -27.51 25.53 40.44
CA ILE A 670 -28.28 24.46 39.79
C ILE A 670 -29.79 24.73 39.87
N PRO A 671 -30.59 24.25 38.90
CA PRO A 671 -32.04 24.47 38.88
C PRO A 671 -32.75 24.07 40.18
N GLU A 672 -32.30 22.99 40.83
CA GLU A 672 -32.85 22.48 42.08
C GLU A 672 -32.67 23.46 43.25
N ILE A 673 -31.53 24.16 43.29
CA ILE A 673 -31.25 25.20 44.28
C ILE A 673 -32.15 26.41 44.05
N VAL A 674 -32.31 26.84 42.79
CA VAL A 674 -33.18 27.97 42.44
C VAL A 674 -34.64 27.69 42.81
N ASP A 675 -35.11 26.45 42.59
CA ASP A 675 -36.44 26.00 43.00
C ASP A 675 -36.59 25.94 44.53
N LEU A 676 -35.60 25.38 45.23
CA LEU A 676 -35.60 25.32 46.69
C LEU A 676 -35.65 26.71 47.33
N THR A 677 -34.92 27.69 46.78
CA THR A 677 -34.96 29.08 47.23
C THR A 677 -36.39 29.63 47.17
N LYS A 678 -37.12 29.41 46.06
CA LYS A 678 -38.52 29.86 45.93
C LYS A 678 -39.44 29.21 46.97
N ARG A 679 -39.32 27.89 47.15
CA ARG A 679 -40.12 27.15 48.15
C ARG A 679 -39.87 27.62 49.58
N LEU A 680 -38.63 27.97 49.91
CA LEU A 680 -38.28 28.53 51.22
C LEU A 680 -38.81 29.95 51.41
N VAL A 681 -38.75 30.81 50.39
CA VAL A 681 -39.37 32.16 50.40
C VAL A 681 -40.86 32.07 50.71
N ASP A 682 -41.58 31.22 49.98
CA ASP A 682 -43.03 31.04 50.14
C ASP A 682 -43.40 30.57 51.56
N ARG A 683 -42.55 29.76 52.19
CA ARG A 683 -42.72 29.29 53.57
C ARG A 683 -42.43 30.36 54.63
N THR A 684 -41.55 31.31 54.35
CA THR A 684 -41.16 32.38 55.28
C THR A 684 -42.08 33.60 55.27
N ASN A 685 -42.88 33.77 54.22
CA ASN A 685 -43.85 34.86 54.05
C ASN A 685 -45.25 34.52 54.61
N VAL A 686 -45.42 33.33 55.19
CA VAL A 686 -46.59 32.85 55.96
C VAL A 686 -46.20 32.85 57.43
#